data_AF-A0A524NSS1-F1
#
_entry.id   AF-A0A524NSS1-F1
#
_cell.length_a   1.000
_cell.length_b   1.000
_cell.length_c   1.000
_cell.angle_alpha   90.00
_cell.angle_beta   90.00
_cell.angle_gamma   90.00
#
_symmetry.space_group_name_H-M   'P 1'
#
loop_
_entity.id
_entity.type
_entity.pdbx_description
1 polymer ?
#
loop_
_entity_poly.entity_id
_entity_poly.type
_entity_poly.pdbx_seq_one_letter_code
_entity_poly.pdbx_strand_id
1 'polypeptide(L)'
;KECTVEEQEYAEMWANLLEYPAPKFRRAAIDIEVYSPLSTRVPDSREGACPVIACSVYSSDGEKRVLILKREGMREGNHHLAADIEVEYCETEEELLKRVFDVLCDYPFILTFNGDDFDLRYLVHRAYNLGFNKKNIPINIGKRVCLLRYGIHIDLYKFFFNRSIQIYAYGGRYKDVSLGDVGNALLGVEKIHIEKTFGDLNYSELVEYCLRDSEITFKLTSFEDDSAMKLILVLARISSMPMEDVSRQGVSRWIRNFMHREHRKRNMLIPNAEDILTKKGKTTSTAVIKGKKYKGAIVVEPTPGVHFNVAVMDFPSLYPSIIKVWNLGYQSICCSHPNCKGHMIPDTPHWVCTEKRALESLLIGSLRDLRVLWYKSRAKDKTLSAELRSWYNITQGALKVILNASYGVFGADSFDLYCPPVAEATAAIGRYSITQILNYAKSVGIQVLYGDTDSLFLKNPSKEQIEEVMRYTEHELNMGIDVDKVYRYAVFSSRKKNYLGVLENGTVDVKGLTGKKKHTPTFIKDAFNTMKDRLAKVKNPEDFEKARKDIANIVRDRYNILKRREWGDISELAFHVVLGDEVASYTKTTPQHVKAAKILQASGKELRAGDLISFVKVNSNKDRVKPVELSSRNEVDVDKYIAYLQSTFDQVLDALGLNFEEIIGLTRLESFLGA
;
A
#
# COMPACT_ATOMS: atom_id res chain seq x y z
N LYS A 1 -10.67 -31.06 13.88
CA LYS A 1 -11.37 -32.02 14.77
C LYS A 1 -12.62 -31.43 15.40
N GLU A 2 -12.83 -30.10 15.38
CA GLU A 2 -14.06 -29.42 15.84
C GLU A 2 -14.74 -28.58 14.73
N CYS A 3 -14.65 -29.03 13.47
CA CYS A 3 -15.28 -28.32 12.35
C CYS A 3 -16.72 -28.82 12.22
N THR A 4 -17.70 -27.92 12.13
CA THR A 4 -19.08 -28.31 11.78
C THR A 4 -19.13 -28.82 10.35
N VAL A 5 -20.13 -29.63 10.00
CA VAL A 5 -20.34 -30.13 8.62
C VAL A 5 -20.43 -28.96 7.65
N GLU A 6 -21.18 -27.91 8.02
CA GLU A 6 -21.32 -26.70 7.22
C GLU A 6 -19.97 -25.99 7.00
N GLU A 7 -19.13 -25.85 8.04
CA GLU A 7 -17.80 -25.24 7.88
C GLU A 7 -16.88 -26.07 6.96
N GLN A 8 -16.96 -27.40 7.02
CA GLN A 8 -16.20 -28.28 6.14
C GLN A 8 -16.64 -28.10 4.68
N GLU A 9 -17.94 -28.05 4.40
CA GLU A 9 -18.47 -27.83 3.05
C GLU A 9 -17.97 -26.51 2.44
N TYR A 10 -17.91 -25.42 3.23
CA TYR A 10 -17.35 -24.16 2.74
C TYR A 10 -15.86 -24.20 2.54
N ALA A 11 -15.11 -24.85 3.43
CA ALA A 11 -13.68 -25.04 3.26
C ALA A 11 -13.37 -25.83 1.98
N GLU A 12 -14.11 -26.90 1.70
CA GLU A 12 -13.98 -27.70 0.48
C GLU A 12 -14.39 -26.90 -0.77
N MET A 13 -15.50 -26.17 -0.72
CA MET A 13 -15.94 -25.31 -1.83
C MET A 13 -14.86 -24.27 -2.18
N TRP A 14 -14.30 -23.60 -1.17
CA TRP A 14 -13.24 -22.63 -1.37
C TRP A 14 -11.95 -23.27 -1.85
N ALA A 15 -11.55 -24.40 -1.28
CA ALA A 15 -10.37 -25.13 -1.73
C ALA A 15 -10.50 -25.54 -3.20
N ASN A 16 -11.62 -26.16 -3.60
CA ASN A 16 -11.86 -26.52 -5.00
C ASN A 16 -11.74 -25.33 -5.96
N LEU A 17 -12.22 -24.16 -5.54
CA LEU A 17 -12.14 -22.94 -6.34
C LEU A 17 -10.71 -22.35 -6.39
N LEU A 18 -9.97 -22.40 -5.29
CA LEU A 18 -8.63 -21.82 -5.16
C LEU A 18 -7.52 -22.74 -5.65
N GLU A 19 -7.72 -24.06 -5.62
CA GLU A 19 -6.80 -25.06 -6.18
C GLU A 19 -6.93 -25.20 -7.70
N TYR A 20 -8.02 -24.70 -8.30
CA TYR A 20 -8.16 -24.72 -9.76
C TYR A 20 -7.02 -23.91 -10.41
N PRO A 21 -6.27 -24.47 -11.37
CA PRO A 21 -5.09 -23.80 -11.91
C PRO A 21 -5.43 -22.47 -12.57
N ALA A 22 -4.50 -21.53 -12.56
CA ALA A 22 -4.62 -20.32 -13.38
C ALA A 22 -4.47 -20.69 -14.86
N PRO A 23 -5.28 -20.11 -15.76
CA PRO A 23 -5.03 -20.24 -17.19
C PRO A 23 -3.75 -19.48 -17.56
N LYS A 24 -3.16 -19.83 -18.71
CA LYS A 24 -2.16 -18.96 -19.34
C LYS A 24 -2.87 -17.72 -19.88
N PHE A 25 -2.42 -16.55 -19.45
CA PHE A 25 -3.04 -15.28 -19.84
C PHE A 25 -2.41 -14.76 -21.14
N ARG A 26 -2.99 -15.09 -22.30
CA ARG A 26 -2.65 -14.41 -23.57
C ARG A 26 -3.05 -12.94 -23.44
N ARG A 27 -2.10 -12.01 -23.52
CA ARG A 27 -2.36 -10.59 -23.20
C ARG A 27 -1.39 -9.65 -23.89
N ALA A 28 -1.84 -8.43 -24.13
CA ALA A 28 -1.00 -7.34 -24.62
C ALA A 28 -1.12 -6.12 -23.70
N ALA A 29 0.00 -5.48 -23.41
CA ALA A 29 0.04 -4.12 -22.89
C ALA A 29 0.09 -3.14 -24.06
N ILE A 30 -0.70 -2.09 -23.95
CA ILE A 30 -0.68 -0.98 -24.90
C ILE A 30 -0.55 0.35 -24.16
N ASP A 31 0.05 1.31 -24.85
CA ASP A 31 0.24 2.69 -24.41
C ASP A 31 0.23 3.57 -25.66
N ILE A 32 -0.43 4.74 -25.58
CA ILE A 32 -0.52 5.67 -26.71
C ILE A 32 0.22 6.97 -26.42
N GLU A 33 0.82 7.52 -27.47
CA GLU A 33 1.32 8.89 -27.44
C GLU A 33 0.48 9.78 -28.33
N VAL A 34 0.12 10.94 -27.79
CA VAL A 34 -0.71 11.94 -28.46
C VAL A 34 0.14 13.16 -28.74
N TYR A 35 0.03 13.69 -29.95
CA TYR A 35 0.65 14.96 -30.29
C TYR A 35 0.21 16.05 -29.33
N SER A 36 1.16 16.79 -28.77
CA SER A 36 0.86 17.98 -27.98
C SER A 36 1.62 19.17 -28.54
N PRO A 37 0.93 20.24 -28.97
CA PRO A 37 1.56 21.45 -29.50
C PRO A 37 2.28 22.27 -28.42
N LEU A 38 2.06 21.96 -27.13
CA LEU A 38 2.75 22.59 -26.01
C LEU A 38 3.43 21.51 -25.16
N SER A 39 4.70 21.73 -24.85
CA SER A 39 5.60 20.82 -24.15
C SER A 39 5.05 20.19 -22.90
N THR A 40 4.09 20.66 -22.09
CA THR A 40 3.41 21.92 -21.76
C THR A 40 1.94 21.55 -21.37
N ARG A 41 1.25 20.80 -22.23
CA ARG A 41 -0.15 20.39 -21.99
C ARG A 41 -0.37 18.89 -22.23
N VAL A 42 -1.04 18.18 -21.31
CA VAL A 42 -1.58 16.84 -21.61
C VAL A 42 -2.94 17.05 -22.29
N PRO A 43 -3.19 16.49 -23.48
CA PRO A 43 -4.47 16.61 -24.17
C PRO A 43 -5.64 16.06 -23.33
N ASP A 44 -6.81 16.70 -23.36
CA ASP A 44 -8.01 16.17 -22.70
C ASP A 44 -8.50 14.92 -23.43
N SER A 45 -8.53 13.79 -22.72
CA SER A 45 -8.98 12.50 -23.25
C SER A 45 -10.46 12.45 -23.60
N ARG A 46 -11.27 13.38 -23.08
CA ARG A 46 -12.70 13.51 -23.41
C ARG A 46 -12.95 14.31 -24.67
N GLU A 47 -11.98 15.12 -25.10
CA GLU A 47 -12.08 15.91 -26.33
C GLU A 47 -11.48 15.16 -27.51
N GLY A 48 -10.34 14.48 -27.35
CA GLY A 48 -9.66 13.78 -28.47
C GLY A 48 -9.20 14.75 -29.57
N ALA A 49 -8.83 15.97 -29.19
CA ALA A 49 -8.58 17.08 -30.12
C ALA A 49 -7.32 16.91 -30.98
N CYS A 50 -6.28 16.28 -30.43
CA CYS A 50 -4.98 16.15 -31.08
C CYS A 50 -4.79 14.75 -31.68
N PRO A 51 -3.94 14.60 -32.72
CA PRO A 51 -3.65 13.31 -33.31
C PRO A 51 -2.94 12.34 -32.34
N VAL A 52 -3.30 11.06 -32.38
CA VAL A 52 -2.48 9.97 -31.85
C VAL A 52 -1.29 9.78 -32.81
N ILE A 53 -0.07 9.84 -32.26
CA ILE A 53 1.17 9.78 -33.06
C ILE A 53 1.92 8.46 -32.90
N ALA A 54 1.69 7.74 -31.81
CA ALA A 54 2.23 6.41 -31.61
C ALA A 54 1.29 5.55 -30.76
N CYS A 55 1.39 4.23 -30.94
CA CYS A 55 0.89 3.24 -30.00
C CYS A 55 1.88 2.10 -29.91
N SER A 56 2.34 1.76 -28.71
CA SER A 56 3.17 0.59 -28.49
C SER A 56 2.33 -0.61 -28.10
N VAL A 57 2.83 -1.80 -28.43
CA VAL A 57 2.24 -3.10 -28.11
C VAL A 57 3.35 -3.99 -27.59
N TYR A 58 3.18 -4.50 -26.37
CA TYR A 58 4.07 -5.48 -25.76
C TYR A 58 3.26 -6.69 -25.29
N SER A 59 3.49 -7.88 -25.84
CA SER A 59 2.59 -9.02 -25.64
C SER A 59 3.22 -10.27 -25.03
N SER A 60 2.35 -11.17 -24.58
CA SER A 60 2.71 -12.51 -24.09
C SER A 60 3.28 -13.42 -25.18
N ASP A 61 3.05 -13.07 -26.44
CA ASP A 61 3.41 -13.90 -27.60
C ASP A 61 4.79 -13.48 -28.14
N GLY A 62 5.46 -12.55 -27.45
CA GLY A 62 6.80 -12.03 -27.81
C GLY A 62 6.77 -10.80 -28.70
N GLU A 63 5.58 -10.27 -29.00
CA GLU A 63 5.42 -9.08 -29.84
C GLU A 63 5.93 -7.83 -29.12
N LYS A 64 6.82 -7.09 -29.79
CA LYS A 64 7.32 -5.76 -29.38
C LYS A 64 7.17 -4.82 -30.56
N ARG A 65 5.96 -4.30 -30.74
CA ARG A 65 5.60 -3.52 -31.92
C ARG A 65 5.28 -2.09 -31.53
N VAL A 66 5.67 -1.12 -32.37
CA VAL A 66 5.24 0.28 -32.24
C VAL A 66 4.63 0.75 -33.56
N LEU A 67 3.37 1.15 -33.49
CA LEU A 67 2.63 1.78 -34.57
C LEU A 67 2.93 3.28 -34.54
N ILE A 68 3.43 3.84 -35.64
CA ILE A 68 3.86 5.25 -35.72
C ILE A 68 3.12 5.96 -36.84
N LEU A 69 2.56 7.14 -36.55
CA LEU A 69 2.03 8.02 -37.59
C LEU A 69 3.17 8.75 -38.30
N LYS A 70 3.25 8.62 -39.63
CA LYS A 70 4.19 9.41 -40.43
C LYS A 70 3.81 10.89 -40.39
N ARG A 71 4.79 11.73 -40.05
CA ARG A 71 4.68 13.19 -39.98
C ARG A 71 5.76 13.85 -40.83
N GLU A 72 5.39 14.89 -41.56
CA GLU A 72 6.33 15.65 -42.41
C GLU A 72 7.43 16.31 -41.56
N GLY A 73 8.67 16.27 -42.04
CA GLY A 73 9.82 16.92 -41.39
C GLY A 73 10.47 16.15 -40.23
N MET A 74 9.92 15.00 -39.83
CA MET A 74 10.48 14.16 -38.77
C MET A 74 11.65 13.30 -39.28
N ARG A 75 12.71 13.19 -38.48
CA ARG A 75 13.90 12.37 -38.78
C ARG A 75 13.76 10.98 -38.12
N GLU A 76 14.36 9.96 -38.73
CA GLU A 76 14.43 8.61 -38.12
C GLU A 76 15.19 8.60 -36.79
N GLY A 77 16.26 9.39 -36.67
CA GLY A 77 17.18 9.34 -35.54
C GLY A 77 18.40 8.48 -35.86
N ASN A 78 19.46 8.60 -35.05
CA ASN A 78 20.73 7.89 -35.27
C ASN A 78 20.89 6.63 -34.41
N HIS A 79 19.89 6.28 -33.61
CA HIS A 79 19.96 5.14 -32.68
C HIS A 79 19.50 3.87 -33.39
N HIS A 80 20.32 2.82 -33.33
CA HIS A 80 19.93 1.51 -33.82
C HIS A 80 18.97 0.87 -32.82
N LEU A 81 17.70 0.73 -33.23
CA LEU A 81 16.69 -0.01 -32.48
C LEU A 81 17.11 -1.49 -32.36
N ALA A 82 16.72 -2.12 -31.26
CA ALA A 82 16.97 -3.55 -31.07
C ALA A 82 16.26 -4.37 -32.17
N ALA A 83 16.91 -5.44 -32.64
CA ALA A 83 16.45 -6.21 -33.81
C ALA A 83 15.11 -6.93 -33.60
N ASP A 84 14.65 -7.04 -32.36
CA ASP A 84 13.37 -7.65 -31.98
C ASP A 84 12.22 -6.63 -31.86
N ILE A 85 12.47 -5.34 -32.13
CA ILE A 85 11.45 -4.29 -32.15
C ILE A 85 10.93 -4.12 -33.59
N GLU A 86 9.63 -4.32 -33.77
CA GLU A 86 8.94 -4.07 -35.03
C GLU A 86 8.35 -2.66 -35.04
N VAL A 87 8.69 -1.86 -36.05
CA VAL A 87 8.11 -0.53 -36.23
C VAL A 87 7.24 -0.54 -37.47
N GLU A 88 5.96 -0.27 -37.29
CA GLU A 88 4.98 -0.21 -38.37
C GLU A 88 4.54 1.24 -38.56
N TYR A 89 4.83 1.80 -39.72
CA TYR A 89 4.49 3.18 -40.06
C TYR A 89 3.12 3.25 -40.74
N CYS A 90 2.22 4.06 -40.19
CA CYS A 90 0.91 4.36 -40.75
C CYS A 90 0.95 5.70 -41.49
N GLU A 91 0.38 5.75 -42.69
CA GLU A 91 0.32 6.98 -43.49
C GLU A 91 -0.73 7.96 -42.97
N THR A 92 -1.78 7.43 -42.32
CA THR A 92 -2.88 8.21 -41.78
C THR A 92 -3.19 7.82 -40.34
N GLU A 93 -3.74 8.75 -39.58
CA GLU A 93 -4.17 8.46 -38.21
C GLU A 93 -5.34 7.45 -38.17
N GLU A 94 -6.21 7.48 -39.19
CA GLU A 94 -7.29 6.49 -39.32
C GLU A 94 -6.74 5.07 -39.42
N GLU A 95 -5.67 4.87 -40.19
CA GLU A 95 -4.98 3.59 -40.28
C GLU A 95 -4.39 3.17 -38.93
N LEU A 96 -3.70 4.09 -38.24
CA LEU A 96 -3.13 3.84 -36.92
C LEU A 96 -4.21 3.37 -35.94
N LEU A 97 -5.32 4.10 -35.83
CA LEU A 97 -6.42 3.74 -34.93
C LEU A 97 -7.05 2.39 -35.29
N LYS A 98 -7.20 2.06 -36.58
CA LYS A 98 -7.68 0.73 -37.01
C LYS A 98 -6.75 -0.37 -36.52
N ARG A 99 -5.43 -0.22 -36.70
CA ARG A 99 -4.45 -1.21 -36.22
C ARG A 99 -4.47 -1.36 -34.70
N VAL A 100 -4.62 -0.26 -33.96
CA VAL A 100 -4.81 -0.32 -32.50
C VAL A 100 -6.09 -1.10 -32.15
N PHE A 101 -7.20 -0.84 -32.84
CA PHE A 101 -8.46 -1.56 -32.63
C PHE A 101 -8.38 -3.05 -32.97
N ASP A 102 -7.58 -3.43 -33.98
CA ASP A 102 -7.32 -4.83 -34.29
C ASP A 102 -6.61 -5.54 -33.12
N VAL A 103 -5.60 -4.90 -32.51
CA VAL A 103 -4.93 -5.41 -31.30
C VAL A 103 -5.91 -5.59 -30.14
N LEU A 104 -6.80 -4.61 -29.92
CA LEU A 104 -7.84 -4.68 -28.89
C LEU A 104 -8.86 -5.82 -29.12
N CYS A 105 -9.01 -6.29 -30.37
CA CYS A 105 -9.90 -7.39 -30.72
C CYS A 105 -9.21 -8.76 -30.67
N ASP A 106 -7.89 -8.82 -30.89
CA ASP A 106 -7.13 -10.07 -30.92
C ASP A 106 -6.81 -10.62 -29.52
N TYR A 107 -6.38 -9.75 -28.60
CA TYR A 107 -5.95 -10.18 -27.28
C TYR A 107 -7.11 -10.26 -26.27
N PRO A 108 -7.30 -11.40 -25.57
CA PRO A 108 -8.40 -11.54 -24.61
C PRO A 108 -8.20 -10.69 -23.36
N PHE A 109 -6.96 -10.29 -23.07
CA PHE A 109 -6.63 -9.33 -22.01
C PHE A 109 -5.82 -8.18 -22.58
N ILE A 110 -6.28 -6.96 -22.33
CA ILE A 110 -5.56 -5.73 -22.64
C ILE A 110 -5.16 -5.06 -21.32
N LEU A 111 -3.89 -4.74 -21.21
CA LEU A 111 -3.29 -4.05 -20.07
C LEU A 111 -3.01 -2.61 -20.47
N THR A 112 -3.35 -1.68 -19.59
CA THR A 112 -2.95 -0.28 -19.72
C THR A 112 -2.49 0.23 -18.35
N PHE A 113 -1.83 1.38 -18.33
CA PHE A 113 -1.59 2.10 -17.10
C PHE A 113 -2.30 3.45 -17.17
N ASN A 114 -3.48 3.55 -16.51
CA ASN A 114 -4.39 4.72 -16.57
C ASN A 114 -5.24 4.82 -17.86
N GLY A 115 -5.45 3.70 -18.57
CA GLY A 115 -6.23 3.70 -19.81
C GLY A 115 -7.73 3.96 -19.65
N ASP A 116 -8.31 3.80 -18.45
CA ASP A 116 -9.71 4.18 -18.21
C ASP A 116 -9.93 5.71 -18.31
N ASP A 117 -8.94 6.47 -17.87
CA ASP A 117 -9.00 7.94 -17.80
C ASP A 117 -8.26 8.60 -18.97
N PHE A 118 -7.33 7.90 -19.62
CA PHE A 118 -6.56 8.42 -20.75
C PHE A 118 -6.68 7.55 -22.00
N ASP A 119 -5.85 6.53 -22.20
CA ASP A 119 -5.60 5.85 -23.48
C ASP A 119 -6.87 5.41 -24.22
N LEU A 120 -7.65 4.51 -23.63
CA LEU A 120 -8.85 3.96 -24.27
C LEU A 120 -9.93 5.01 -24.44
N ARG A 121 -10.00 5.97 -23.50
CA ARG A 121 -10.96 7.09 -23.58
C ARG A 121 -10.59 8.00 -24.74
N TYR A 122 -9.31 8.35 -24.86
CA TYR A 122 -8.75 9.17 -25.92
C TYR A 122 -9.02 8.55 -27.28
N LEU A 123 -8.70 7.26 -27.45
CA LEU A 123 -8.93 6.51 -28.70
C LEU A 123 -10.40 6.55 -29.14
N VAL A 124 -11.35 6.40 -28.21
CA VAL A 124 -12.79 6.49 -28.52
C VAL A 124 -13.16 7.88 -29.02
N HIS A 125 -12.81 8.92 -28.29
CA HIS A 125 -13.17 10.29 -28.66
C HIS A 125 -12.47 10.73 -29.95
N ARG A 126 -11.20 10.35 -30.12
CA ARG A 126 -10.46 10.61 -31.35
C ARG A 126 -11.07 9.91 -32.56
N ALA A 127 -11.45 8.64 -32.41
CA ALA A 127 -12.13 7.91 -33.47
C ALA A 127 -13.45 8.57 -33.87
N TYR A 128 -14.24 9.09 -32.92
CA TYR A 128 -15.45 9.87 -33.25
C TYR A 128 -15.12 11.15 -34.01
N ASN A 129 -14.08 11.88 -33.62
CA ASN A 129 -13.66 13.11 -34.31
C ASN A 129 -13.21 12.85 -35.76
N LEU A 130 -12.64 11.66 -36.02
CA LEU A 130 -12.25 11.21 -37.35
C LEU A 130 -13.41 10.56 -38.14
N GLY A 131 -14.63 10.51 -37.57
CA GLY A 131 -15.81 9.99 -38.26
C GLY A 131 -15.99 8.47 -38.21
N PHE A 132 -15.31 7.76 -37.31
CA PHE A 132 -15.51 6.31 -37.16
C PHE A 132 -16.95 5.99 -36.75
N ASN A 133 -17.52 4.95 -37.37
CA ASN A 133 -18.77 4.38 -36.91
C ASN A 133 -18.57 3.73 -35.54
N LYS A 134 -19.47 4.00 -34.59
CA LYS A 134 -19.49 3.40 -33.25
C LYS A 134 -19.38 1.87 -33.26
N LYS A 135 -19.92 1.19 -34.28
CA LYS A 135 -19.82 -0.27 -34.42
C LYS A 135 -18.39 -0.76 -34.60
N ASN A 136 -17.51 0.06 -35.19
CA ASN A 136 -16.11 -0.27 -35.49
C ASN A 136 -15.17 0.09 -34.33
N ILE A 137 -15.67 0.71 -33.27
CA ILE A 137 -14.88 1.03 -32.08
C ILE A 137 -15.08 -0.12 -31.06
N PRO A 138 -14.03 -0.89 -30.73
CA PRO A 138 -14.15 -2.07 -29.85
C PRO A 138 -14.19 -1.70 -28.35
N ILE A 139 -14.24 -0.40 -28.03
CA ILE A 139 -14.21 0.12 -26.67
C ILE A 139 -15.61 0.64 -26.28
N ASN A 140 -16.13 0.14 -25.16
CA ASN A 140 -17.35 0.59 -24.52
C ASN A 140 -17.03 1.61 -23.44
N ILE A 141 -17.29 2.89 -23.74
CA ILE A 141 -17.03 4.00 -22.83
C ILE A 141 -18.12 4.10 -21.74
N GLY A 142 -17.70 3.99 -20.47
CA GLY A 142 -18.50 4.28 -19.29
C GLY A 142 -18.16 5.66 -18.70
N LYS A 143 -18.90 6.03 -17.64
CA LYS A 143 -18.67 7.31 -16.93
C LYS A 143 -17.26 7.45 -16.34
N ARG A 144 -16.71 6.34 -15.84
CA ARG A 144 -15.42 6.28 -15.11
C ARG A 144 -14.52 5.11 -15.54
N VAL A 145 -14.96 4.31 -16.50
CA VAL A 145 -14.26 3.09 -16.94
C VAL A 145 -14.37 2.97 -18.46
N CYS A 146 -13.41 2.30 -19.07
CA CYS A 146 -13.45 1.88 -20.47
C CYS A 146 -13.39 0.35 -20.49
N LEU A 147 -14.44 -0.28 -21.03
CA LEU A 147 -14.49 -1.74 -21.20
C LEU A 147 -14.25 -2.11 -22.66
N LEU A 148 -13.89 -3.35 -22.93
CA LEU A 148 -13.74 -3.84 -24.30
C LEU A 148 -14.91 -4.75 -24.67
N ARG A 149 -15.25 -4.77 -25.96
CA ARG A 149 -16.35 -5.59 -26.47
C ARG A 149 -16.02 -7.08 -26.49
N TYR A 150 -14.78 -7.43 -26.79
CA TYR A 150 -14.34 -8.81 -27.02
C TYR A 150 -13.27 -9.30 -26.04
N GLY A 151 -12.75 -8.42 -25.18
CA GLY A 151 -11.68 -8.73 -24.23
C GLY A 151 -11.91 -8.11 -22.85
N ILE A 152 -10.99 -8.40 -21.94
CA ILE A 152 -10.97 -7.91 -20.57
C ILE A 152 -9.90 -6.82 -20.48
N HIS A 153 -10.32 -5.61 -20.13
CA HIS A 153 -9.39 -4.51 -19.87
C HIS A 153 -9.02 -4.45 -18.39
N ILE A 154 -7.73 -4.59 -18.10
CA ILE A 154 -7.14 -4.42 -16.78
C ILE A 154 -6.34 -3.10 -16.75
N ASP A 155 -6.89 -2.09 -16.07
CA ASP A 155 -6.18 -0.85 -15.81
C ASP A 155 -5.29 -1.03 -14.56
N LEU A 156 -3.98 -1.11 -14.77
CA LEU A 156 -3.02 -1.35 -13.70
C LEU A 156 -2.88 -0.16 -12.75
N TYR A 157 -3.15 1.06 -13.20
CA TYR A 157 -3.14 2.21 -12.31
C TYR A 157 -4.18 2.04 -11.20
N LYS A 158 -5.40 1.62 -11.55
CA LYS A 158 -6.47 1.36 -10.56
C LYS A 158 -6.11 0.24 -9.60
N PHE A 159 -5.49 -0.82 -10.12
CA PHE A 159 -5.08 -1.99 -9.33
C PHE A 159 -3.99 -1.62 -8.31
N PHE A 160 -2.91 -0.98 -8.75
CA PHE A 160 -1.81 -0.57 -7.86
C PHE A 160 -2.18 0.63 -6.97
N PHE A 161 -3.19 1.42 -7.34
CA PHE A 161 -3.74 2.46 -6.46
C PHE A 161 -4.44 1.89 -5.22
N ASN A 162 -4.94 0.66 -5.29
CA ASN A 162 -5.65 0.03 -4.18
C ASN A 162 -4.71 -0.19 -2.98
N ARG A 163 -4.90 0.58 -1.91
CA ARG A 163 -4.04 0.56 -0.71
C ARG A 163 -4.00 -0.81 -0.02
N SER A 164 -5.07 -1.59 -0.09
CA SER A 164 -5.08 -2.93 0.48
C SER A 164 -4.18 -3.89 -0.32
N ILE A 165 -4.16 -3.76 -1.65
CA ILE A 165 -3.23 -4.50 -2.51
C ILE A 165 -1.78 -4.07 -2.24
N GLN A 166 -1.52 -2.76 -2.23
CA GLN A 166 -0.20 -2.21 -1.92
C GLN A 166 0.36 -2.73 -0.60
N ILE A 167 -0.44 -2.66 0.48
CA ILE A 167 0.03 -2.99 1.83
C ILE A 167 0.09 -4.50 2.05
N TYR A 168 -0.98 -5.24 1.72
CA TYR A 168 -1.10 -6.62 2.14
C TYR A 168 -0.58 -7.64 1.12
N ALA A 169 -0.71 -7.36 -0.19
CA ALA A 169 -0.19 -8.25 -1.23
C ALA A 169 1.27 -7.92 -1.56
N TYR A 170 1.62 -6.63 -1.67
CA TYR A 170 2.97 -6.20 -2.04
C TYR A 170 3.81 -5.68 -0.87
N GLY A 171 3.35 -5.80 0.37
CA GLY A 171 4.14 -5.46 1.57
C GLY A 171 4.55 -3.99 1.68
N GLY A 172 3.90 -3.09 0.93
CA GLY A 172 4.29 -1.68 0.83
C GLY A 172 5.61 -1.45 0.10
N ARG A 173 6.02 -2.35 -0.82
CA ARG A 173 7.23 -2.22 -1.65
C ARG A 173 7.28 -0.90 -2.42
N TYR A 174 6.15 -0.48 -2.99
CA TYR A 174 5.97 0.84 -3.61
C TYR A 174 5.16 1.76 -2.69
N LYS A 175 5.36 3.08 -2.81
CA LYS A 175 4.62 4.09 -2.03
C LYS A 175 3.74 4.96 -2.93
N ASP A 176 4.35 5.46 -4.01
CA ASP A 176 3.71 6.19 -5.09
C ASP A 176 3.21 5.22 -6.17
N VAL A 177 2.29 5.70 -7.01
CA VAL A 177 1.46 4.87 -7.91
C VAL A 177 1.66 5.26 -9.38
N SER A 178 2.72 6.01 -9.70
CA SER A 178 3.08 6.28 -11.08
C SER A 178 3.69 5.02 -11.73
N LEU A 179 3.62 4.90 -13.05
CA LEU A 179 4.21 3.77 -13.77
C LEU A 179 5.70 3.61 -13.45
N GLY A 180 6.44 4.72 -13.44
CA GLY A 180 7.87 4.73 -13.11
C GLY A 180 8.16 4.30 -11.68
N ASP A 181 7.39 4.78 -10.70
CA ASP A 181 7.60 4.42 -9.28
C ASP A 181 7.29 2.95 -9.02
N VAL A 182 6.18 2.44 -9.56
CA VAL A 182 5.76 1.04 -9.38
C VAL A 182 6.70 0.11 -10.16
N GLY A 183 7.05 0.49 -11.40
CA GLY A 183 8.02 -0.22 -12.24
C GLY A 183 9.38 -0.35 -11.58
N ASN A 184 9.93 0.75 -11.05
CA ASN A 184 11.22 0.70 -10.36
C ASN A 184 11.15 -0.12 -9.06
N ALA A 185 10.11 0.09 -8.24
CA ALA A 185 9.99 -0.59 -6.95
C ALA A 185 9.75 -2.10 -7.04
N LEU A 186 9.07 -2.58 -8.09
CA LEU A 186 8.72 -3.99 -8.26
C LEU A 186 9.62 -4.72 -9.26
N LEU A 187 10.09 -4.04 -10.30
CA LEU A 187 10.84 -4.63 -11.41
C LEU A 187 12.30 -4.18 -11.47
N GLY A 188 12.67 -3.07 -10.80
CA GLY A 188 13.98 -2.42 -10.96
C GLY A 188 14.17 -1.75 -12.32
N VAL A 189 13.07 -1.45 -13.02
CA VAL A 189 13.09 -0.81 -14.35
C VAL A 189 12.70 0.65 -14.21
N GLU A 190 13.55 1.54 -14.71
CA GLU A 190 13.27 2.98 -14.75
C GLU A 190 12.55 3.36 -16.05
N LYS A 191 11.66 4.34 -15.93
CA LYS A 191 11.01 4.98 -17.08
C LYS A 191 12.00 5.93 -17.77
N ILE A 192 11.94 6.02 -19.09
CA ILE A 192 12.78 6.94 -19.86
C ILE A 192 12.33 8.38 -19.57
N HIS A 193 13.28 9.24 -19.20
CA HIS A 193 13.02 10.66 -19.02
C HIS A 193 13.26 11.41 -20.33
N ILE A 194 12.29 12.23 -20.71
CA ILE A 194 12.36 13.06 -21.91
C ILE A 194 12.31 14.53 -21.52
N GLU A 195 13.26 15.31 -22.04
CA GLU A 195 13.31 16.77 -21.87
C GLU A 195 12.61 17.54 -23.02
N LYS A 196 12.35 16.86 -24.15
CA LYS A 196 11.73 17.41 -25.37
C LYS A 196 10.21 17.23 -25.39
N THR A 197 9.52 17.92 -26.30
CA THR A 197 8.09 17.65 -26.56
C THR A 197 7.94 16.39 -27.40
N PHE A 198 6.82 15.66 -27.26
CA PHE A 198 6.49 14.52 -28.15
C PHE A 198 6.41 14.92 -29.63
N GLY A 199 6.15 16.20 -29.91
CA GLY A 199 6.21 16.79 -31.25
C GLY A 199 7.61 16.73 -31.86
N ASP A 200 8.64 16.93 -31.04
CA ASP A 200 10.04 17.13 -31.46
C ASP A 200 10.92 15.87 -31.35
N LEU A 201 10.36 14.77 -30.83
CA LEU A 201 11.08 13.48 -30.74
C LEU A 201 11.25 12.84 -32.10
N ASN A 202 12.49 12.49 -32.46
CA ASN A 202 12.70 11.68 -33.65
C ASN A 202 12.04 10.29 -33.50
N TYR A 203 11.89 9.56 -34.61
CA TYR A 203 11.16 8.29 -34.57
C TYR A 203 11.81 7.26 -33.63
N SER A 204 13.15 7.13 -33.60
CA SER A 204 13.84 6.26 -32.66
C SER A 204 13.55 6.62 -31.19
N GLU A 205 13.62 7.90 -30.82
CA GLU A 205 13.34 8.37 -29.46
C GLU A 205 11.88 8.09 -29.05
N LEU A 206 10.93 8.33 -29.95
CA LEU A 206 9.50 8.09 -29.71
C LEU A 206 9.21 6.59 -29.56
N VAL A 207 9.81 5.75 -30.39
CA VAL A 207 9.68 4.29 -30.34
C VAL A 207 10.20 3.74 -29.02
N GLU A 208 11.41 4.12 -28.61
CA GLU A 208 12.01 3.64 -27.36
C GLU A 208 11.19 4.03 -26.13
N TYR A 209 10.72 5.28 -26.08
CA TYR A 209 9.91 5.78 -24.97
C TYR A 209 8.56 5.07 -24.88
N CYS A 210 7.82 5.04 -25.99
CA CYS A 210 6.48 4.44 -26.01
C CYS A 210 6.56 2.93 -25.74
N LEU A 211 7.56 2.23 -26.30
CA LEU A 211 7.76 0.81 -26.02
C LEU A 211 8.15 0.55 -24.57
N ARG A 212 8.96 1.42 -23.94
CA ARG A 212 9.33 1.28 -22.52
C ARG A 212 8.10 1.33 -21.62
N ASP A 213 7.13 2.19 -21.90
CA ASP A 213 5.92 2.29 -21.08
C ASP A 213 5.04 1.03 -21.18
N SER A 214 4.83 0.51 -22.39
CA SER A 214 4.15 -0.79 -22.58
C SER A 214 4.96 -1.95 -22.00
N GLU A 215 6.28 -1.93 -22.09
CA GLU A 215 7.16 -2.95 -21.49
C GLU A 215 7.01 -2.99 -19.97
N ILE A 216 7.09 -1.84 -19.30
CA ILE A 216 6.90 -1.77 -17.83
C ILE A 216 5.49 -2.26 -17.49
N THR A 217 4.46 -1.78 -18.20
CA THR A 217 3.06 -2.18 -18.01
C THR A 217 2.88 -3.70 -18.14
N PHE A 218 3.44 -4.31 -19.19
CA PHE A 218 3.39 -5.76 -19.36
C PHE A 218 4.16 -6.49 -18.25
N LYS A 219 5.39 -6.06 -17.96
CA LYS A 219 6.25 -6.70 -16.94
C LYS A 219 5.67 -6.62 -15.54
N LEU A 220 4.90 -5.58 -15.21
CA LEU A 220 4.13 -5.48 -13.97
C LEU A 220 3.06 -6.58 -13.83
N THR A 221 2.74 -7.30 -14.90
CA THR A 221 1.82 -8.44 -14.84
C THR A 221 2.51 -9.79 -14.97
N SER A 222 3.72 -9.87 -15.53
CA SER A 222 4.46 -11.12 -15.74
C SER A 222 5.51 -11.42 -14.68
N PHE A 223 5.91 -10.43 -13.87
CA PHE A 223 6.88 -10.63 -12.81
C PHE A 223 6.39 -11.58 -11.71
N GLU A 224 7.34 -12.25 -11.05
CA GLU A 224 7.07 -13.22 -9.98
C GLU A 224 6.02 -14.27 -10.41
N ASP A 225 6.16 -14.82 -11.63
CA ASP A 225 5.29 -15.87 -12.17
C ASP A 225 3.83 -15.40 -12.28
N ASP A 226 3.58 -14.35 -13.07
CA ASP A 226 2.26 -13.75 -13.30
C ASP A 226 1.55 -13.26 -12.03
N SER A 227 2.31 -12.81 -11.02
CA SER A 227 1.80 -12.56 -9.67
C SER A 227 0.57 -11.64 -9.63
N ALA A 228 0.58 -10.54 -10.38
CA ALA A 228 -0.53 -9.60 -10.41
C ALA A 228 -1.79 -10.21 -11.05
N MET A 229 -1.65 -10.91 -12.18
CA MET A 229 -2.80 -11.50 -12.88
C MET A 229 -3.41 -12.67 -12.09
N LYS A 230 -2.57 -13.51 -11.49
CA LYS A 230 -3.01 -14.57 -10.58
C LYS A 230 -3.68 -14.01 -9.33
N LEU A 231 -3.17 -12.91 -8.77
CA LEU A 231 -3.81 -12.24 -7.63
C LEU A 231 -5.19 -11.70 -8.00
N ILE A 232 -5.34 -11.03 -9.15
CA ILE A 232 -6.64 -10.56 -9.65
C ILE A 232 -7.59 -11.75 -9.84
N LEU A 233 -7.12 -12.87 -10.41
CA LEU A 233 -7.92 -14.08 -10.62
C LEU A 233 -8.41 -14.69 -9.29
N VAL A 234 -7.53 -14.82 -8.29
CA VAL A 234 -7.92 -15.36 -6.97
C VAL A 234 -8.96 -14.46 -6.30
N LEU A 235 -8.76 -13.14 -6.36
CA LEU A 235 -9.72 -12.17 -5.83
C LEU A 235 -11.06 -12.21 -6.59
N ALA A 236 -11.04 -12.38 -7.92
CA ALA A 236 -12.23 -12.58 -8.76
C ALA A 236 -13.01 -13.82 -8.35
N ARG A 237 -12.32 -14.94 -8.11
CA ARG A 237 -12.92 -16.18 -7.63
C ARG A 237 -13.61 -16.00 -6.28
N ILE A 238 -12.91 -15.43 -5.29
CA ILE A 238 -13.47 -15.26 -3.94
C ILE A 238 -14.64 -14.27 -3.94
N SER A 239 -14.45 -13.11 -4.58
CA SER A 239 -15.47 -12.05 -4.64
C SER A 239 -16.64 -12.39 -5.54
N SER A 240 -16.50 -13.38 -6.44
CA SER A 240 -17.46 -13.70 -7.50
C SER A 240 -17.74 -12.52 -8.42
N MET A 241 -16.68 -11.81 -8.81
CA MET A 241 -16.71 -10.63 -9.68
C MET A 241 -15.79 -10.84 -10.89
N PRO A 242 -16.08 -10.21 -12.05
CA PRO A 242 -15.16 -10.19 -13.19
C PRO A 242 -13.80 -9.58 -12.83
N MET A 243 -12.74 -9.97 -13.56
CA MET A 243 -11.38 -9.49 -13.29
C MET A 243 -11.26 -7.97 -13.51
N GLU A 244 -11.97 -7.42 -14.49
CA GLU A 244 -12.04 -5.98 -14.74
C GLU A 244 -12.68 -5.20 -13.57
N ASP A 245 -13.64 -5.78 -12.87
CA ASP A 245 -14.27 -5.14 -11.72
C ASP A 245 -13.40 -5.25 -10.47
N VAL A 246 -12.79 -6.41 -10.26
CA VAL A 246 -11.89 -6.63 -9.12
C VAL A 246 -10.69 -5.70 -9.17
N SER A 247 -10.08 -5.50 -10.34
CA SER A 247 -8.92 -4.62 -10.48
C SER A 247 -9.22 -3.15 -10.20
N ARG A 248 -10.48 -2.72 -10.32
CA ARG A 248 -10.92 -1.32 -10.15
C ARG A 248 -11.52 -1.01 -8.80
N GLN A 249 -12.13 -2.00 -8.15
CA GLN A 249 -12.93 -1.77 -6.95
C GLN A 249 -12.13 -2.01 -5.66
N GLY A 250 -12.57 -1.37 -4.57
CA GLY A 250 -12.00 -1.55 -3.25
C GLY A 250 -12.52 -2.82 -2.56
N VAL A 251 -11.79 -3.27 -1.53
CA VAL A 251 -12.06 -4.53 -0.82
C VAL A 251 -13.48 -4.63 -0.25
N SER A 252 -14.09 -3.51 0.13
CA SER A 252 -15.47 -3.49 0.62
C SER A 252 -16.48 -3.98 -0.41
N ARG A 253 -16.27 -3.66 -1.70
CA ARG A 253 -17.16 -4.11 -2.78
C ARG A 253 -16.98 -5.60 -3.06
N TRP A 254 -15.75 -6.12 -2.94
CA TRP A 254 -15.46 -7.54 -3.05
C TRP A 254 -16.16 -8.34 -1.94
N ILE A 255 -16.04 -7.88 -0.70
CA ILE A 255 -16.68 -8.53 0.46
C ILE A 255 -18.19 -8.54 0.30
N ARG A 256 -18.77 -7.40 -0.04
CA ARG A 256 -20.20 -7.31 -0.29
C ARG A 256 -20.65 -8.31 -1.35
N ASN A 257 -19.95 -8.40 -2.49
CA ASN A 257 -20.43 -9.20 -3.60
C ASN A 257 -20.50 -10.70 -3.26
N PHE A 258 -19.50 -11.24 -2.55
CA PHE A 258 -19.59 -12.64 -2.14
C PHE A 258 -20.65 -12.86 -1.05
N MET A 259 -20.87 -11.89 -0.14
CA MET A 259 -21.98 -11.97 0.83
C MET A 259 -23.35 -11.96 0.13
N HIS A 260 -23.53 -11.10 -0.88
CA HIS A 260 -24.76 -11.03 -1.69
C HIS A 260 -24.98 -12.30 -2.50
N ARG A 261 -23.92 -12.87 -3.09
CA ARG A 261 -23.98 -14.18 -3.75
C ARG A 261 -24.46 -15.25 -2.78
N GLU A 262 -23.93 -15.26 -1.56
CA GLU A 262 -24.31 -16.25 -0.56
C GLU A 262 -25.78 -16.13 -0.15
N HIS A 263 -26.31 -14.91 -0.01
CA HIS A 263 -27.73 -14.70 0.24
C HIS A 263 -28.58 -15.30 -0.87
N ARG A 264 -28.23 -15.04 -2.13
CA ARG A 264 -28.95 -15.57 -3.28
C ARG A 264 -28.88 -17.10 -3.33
N LYS A 265 -27.69 -17.67 -3.08
CA LYS A 265 -27.48 -19.14 -3.03
C LYS A 265 -28.38 -19.79 -1.98
N ARG A 266 -28.57 -19.14 -0.82
CA ARG A 266 -29.41 -19.62 0.29
C ARG A 266 -30.87 -19.18 0.20
N ASN A 267 -31.28 -18.53 -0.89
CA ASN A 267 -32.62 -17.96 -1.05
C ASN A 267 -33.02 -17.02 0.12
N MET A 268 -32.08 -16.18 0.56
CA MET A 268 -32.25 -15.19 1.63
C MET A 268 -32.38 -13.78 1.06
N LEU A 269 -33.23 -12.96 1.69
CA LEU A 269 -33.32 -11.54 1.39
C LEU A 269 -32.03 -10.82 1.80
N ILE A 270 -31.50 -9.98 0.91
CA ILE A 270 -30.39 -9.08 1.20
C ILE A 270 -30.96 -7.87 1.95
N PRO A 271 -30.59 -7.64 3.22
CA PRO A 271 -31.12 -6.53 4.00
C PRO A 271 -30.52 -5.20 3.52
N ASN A 272 -31.27 -4.11 3.69
CA ASN A 272 -30.69 -2.77 3.56
C ASN A 272 -29.93 -2.42 4.85
N ALA A 273 -28.97 -1.50 4.75
CA ALA A 273 -28.25 -0.98 5.91
C ALA A 273 -29.20 -0.39 6.97
N GLU A 274 -30.29 0.27 6.54
CA GLU A 274 -31.30 0.83 7.44
C GLU A 274 -32.07 -0.24 8.24
N ASP A 275 -32.36 -1.39 7.62
CA ASP A 275 -33.02 -2.51 8.28
C ASP A 275 -32.12 -3.09 9.39
N ILE A 276 -30.82 -3.22 9.09
CA ILE A 276 -29.81 -3.67 10.07
C ILE A 276 -29.73 -2.68 11.23
N LEU A 277 -29.61 -1.38 10.94
CA LEU A 277 -29.52 -0.35 11.97
C LEU A 277 -30.76 -0.26 12.84
N THR A 278 -31.95 -0.39 12.25
CA THR A 278 -33.22 -0.39 12.98
C THR A 278 -33.31 -1.57 13.95
N LYS A 279 -32.87 -2.76 13.52
CA LYS A 279 -32.93 -3.97 14.36
C LYS A 279 -31.79 -4.09 15.37
N LYS A 280 -30.59 -3.61 15.03
CA LYS A 280 -29.35 -3.88 15.80
C LYS A 280 -28.85 -2.65 16.57
N GLY A 281 -29.30 -1.47 16.20
CA GLY A 281 -28.88 -0.21 16.81
C GLY A 281 -27.55 0.30 16.26
N LYS A 282 -27.03 1.33 16.94
CA LYS A 282 -25.75 1.99 16.64
C LYS A 282 -24.67 1.54 17.63
N THR A 283 -23.47 2.13 17.55
CA THR A 283 -22.43 1.89 18.56
C THR A 283 -22.85 2.44 19.92
N THR A 284 -22.47 1.73 20.98
CA THR A 284 -22.81 2.12 22.36
C THR A 284 -21.62 2.72 23.10
N SER A 285 -20.39 2.38 22.74
CA SER A 285 -19.18 2.99 23.28
C SER A 285 -18.82 4.29 22.57
N THR A 286 -18.45 5.29 23.34
CA THR A 286 -17.86 6.53 22.83
C THR A 286 -16.38 6.31 22.49
N ALA A 287 -15.96 6.68 21.27
CA ALA A 287 -14.55 6.66 20.91
C ALA A 287 -13.78 7.77 21.64
N VAL A 288 -12.56 7.45 22.09
CA VAL A 288 -11.62 8.42 22.70
C VAL A 288 -10.99 9.33 21.62
N ILE A 289 -11.10 8.97 20.33
CA ILE A 289 -10.46 9.66 19.20
C ILE A 289 -11.52 10.34 18.32
N LYS A 290 -11.36 11.64 18.03
CA LYS A 290 -12.21 12.40 17.09
C LYS A 290 -12.33 11.65 15.75
N GLY A 291 -13.56 11.34 15.34
CA GLY A 291 -13.88 10.72 14.05
C GLY A 291 -14.08 9.19 14.06
N LYS A 292 -13.84 8.49 15.17
CA LYS A 292 -14.20 7.07 15.32
C LYS A 292 -15.51 6.92 16.11
N LYS A 293 -16.29 5.87 15.84
CA LYS A 293 -17.61 5.64 16.47
C LYS A 293 -17.58 4.69 17.68
N TYR A 294 -16.46 4.01 17.96
CA TYR A 294 -16.32 3.04 19.06
C TYR A 294 -14.87 2.92 19.59
N LYS A 295 -14.68 2.33 20.78
CA LYS A 295 -13.36 2.12 21.42
C LYS A 295 -12.51 1.16 20.57
N GLY A 296 -11.26 1.55 20.26
CA GLY A 296 -10.32 0.78 19.44
C GLY A 296 -9.65 -0.39 20.17
N ALA A 297 -8.60 -0.95 19.58
CA ALA A 297 -7.83 -2.05 20.16
C ALA A 297 -7.01 -1.63 21.41
N ILE A 298 -6.59 -2.60 22.23
CA ILE A 298 -5.67 -2.35 23.35
C ILE A 298 -4.29 -2.02 22.79
N VAL A 299 -3.66 -1.02 23.40
CA VAL A 299 -2.23 -0.77 23.26
C VAL A 299 -1.64 -0.80 24.65
N VAL A 300 -0.78 -1.78 24.91
CA VAL A 300 -0.01 -1.88 26.16
C VAL A 300 1.05 -0.80 26.13
N GLU A 301 1.27 -0.13 27.24
CA GLU A 301 2.30 0.90 27.31
C GLU A 301 3.68 0.27 27.16
N PRO A 302 4.53 0.83 26.29
CA PRO A 302 5.88 0.32 26.09
C PRO A 302 6.69 0.45 27.39
N THR A 303 7.47 -0.57 27.73
CA THR A 303 8.50 -0.50 28.77
C THR A 303 9.75 0.15 28.17
N PRO A 304 10.08 1.42 28.50
CA PRO A 304 11.15 2.14 27.84
C PRO A 304 12.53 1.49 28.04
N GLY A 305 13.43 1.77 27.11
CA GLY A 305 14.82 1.31 27.14
C GLY A 305 15.11 0.14 26.20
N VAL A 306 16.32 -0.41 26.33
CA VAL A 306 16.82 -1.51 25.51
C VAL A 306 16.54 -2.86 26.17
N HIS A 307 15.98 -3.78 25.39
CA HIS A 307 15.69 -5.13 25.84
C HIS A 307 16.26 -6.13 24.83
N PHE A 308 17.14 -7.00 25.30
CA PHE A 308 17.71 -8.08 24.50
C PHE A 308 16.78 -9.29 24.49
N ASN A 309 16.88 -10.08 23.42
CA ASN A 309 16.08 -11.29 23.17
C ASN A 309 14.57 -11.02 23.32
N VAL A 310 13.98 -10.33 22.35
CA VAL A 310 12.55 -9.98 22.37
C VAL A 310 11.80 -10.81 21.34
N ALA A 311 10.92 -11.70 21.80
CA ALA A 311 10.03 -12.45 20.92
C ALA A 311 8.78 -11.62 20.62
N VAL A 312 8.41 -11.51 19.34
CA VAL A 312 7.15 -10.90 18.91
C VAL A 312 6.18 -12.00 18.58
N MET A 313 5.15 -12.14 19.42
CA MET A 313 4.02 -13.04 19.16
C MET A 313 2.89 -12.26 18.50
N ASP A 314 2.34 -12.78 17.41
CA ASP A 314 1.32 -12.10 16.59
C ASP A 314 0.20 -13.05 16.19
N PHE A 315 -1.02 -12.54 16.13
CA PHE A 315 -2.15 -13.27 15.60
C PHE A 315 -2.13 -13.27 14.07
N PRO A 316 -2.05 -14.44 13.39
CA PRO A 316 -2.04 -14.47 11.93
C PRO A 316 -3.26 -13.82 11.28
N SER A 317 -4.40 -13.80 11.98
CA SER A 317 -5.68 -13.19 11.59
C SER A 317 -6.59 -12.98 12.82
N LEU A 318 -6.25 -12.05 13.72
CA LEU A 318 -7.00 -11.83 14.97
C LEU A 318 -8.51 -11.65 14.74
N TYR A 319 -8.90 -10.59 14.03
CA TYR A 319 -10.32 -10.27 13.86
C TYR A 319 -11.12 -11.34 13.09
N PRO A 320 -10.61 -11.93 11.98
CA PRO A 320 -11.27 -13.08 11.37
C PRO A 320 -11.43 -14.28 12.31
N SER A 321 -10.44 -14.55 13.16
CA SER A 321 -10.53 -15.62 14.16
C SER A 321 -11.61 -15.31 15.20
N ILE A 322 -11.70 -14.07 15.66
CA ILE A 322 -12.77 -13.59 16.55
C ILE A 322 -14.15 -13.77 15.90
N ILE A 323 -14.31 -13.32 14.64
CA ILE A 323 -15.55 -13.45 13.88
C ILE A 323 -16.00 -14.91 13.80
N LYS A 324 -15.05 -15.83 13.58
CA LYS A 324 -15.31 -17.28 13.55
C LYS A 324 -15.68 -17.83 14.94
N VAL A 325 -14.80 -17.65 15.93
CA VAL A 325 -14.92 -18.28 17.26
C VAL A 325 -16.17 -17.80 17.99
N TRP A 326 -16.43 -16.49 17.95
CA TRP A 326 -17.56 -15.88 18.66
C TRP A 326 -18.84 -15.83 17.84
N ASN A 327 -18.88 -16.43 16.65
CA ASN A 327 -20.05 -16.40 15.76
C ASN A 327 -20.53 -14.98 15.42
N LEU A 328 -19.63 -14.02 15.16
CA LEU A 328 -20.04 -12.64 14.91
C LEU A 328 -20.54 -12.42 13.48
N GLY A 329 -21.63 -11.67 13.35
CA GLY A 329 -22.23 -11.23 12.09
C GLY A 329 -23.52 -10.46 12.36
N TYR A 330 -24.04 -9.72 11.38
CA TYR A 330 -25.25 -8.91 11.60
C TYR A 330 -26.48 -9.77 11.91
N GLN A 331 -26.48 -11.05 11.54
CA GLN A 331 -27.55 -12.00 11.84
C GLN A 331 -27.51 -12.50 13.28
N SER A 332 -26.32 -12.71 13.83
CA SER A 332 -26.11 -13.33 15.13
C SER A 332 -26.00 -12.33 16.27
N ILE A 333 -25.43 -11.15 16.03
CA ILE A 333 -25.32 -10.10 17.05
C ILE A 333 -26.72 -9.63 17.44
N CYS A 334 -26.96 -9.45 18.74
CA CYS A 334 -28.25 -8.99 19.29
C CYS A 334 -29.45 -9.71 18.64
N CYS A 335 -29.39 -11.05 18.60
CA CYS A 335 -30.45 -11.87 18.02
C CYS A 335 -31.70 -11.87 18.92
N SER A 336 -32.85 -12.25 18.35
CA SER A 336 -34.13 -12.28 19.07
C SER A 336 -34.32 -13.51 19.97
N HIS A 337 -33.40 -14.47 19.97
CA HIS A 337 -33.53 -15.69 20.77
C HIS A 337 -33.33 -15.39 22.27
N PRO A 338 -34.31 -15.69 23.15
CA PRO A 338 -34.22 -15.36 24.58
C PRO A 338 -33.01 -15.98 25.27
N ASN A 339 -32.68 -17.22 24.95
CA ASN A 339 -31.57 -17.97 25.56
C ASN A 339 -30.18 -17.42 25.19
N CYS A 340 -30.08 -16.66 24.10
CA CYS A 340 -28.82 -16.09 23.65
C CYS A 340 -28.39 -14.86 24.46
N LYS A 341 -29.30 -14.23 25.22
CA LYS A 341 -28.98 -13.04 26.04
C LYS A 341 -27.97 -13.31 27.16
N GLY A 342 -27.77 -14.58 27.53
CA GLY A 342 -26.72 -14.97 28.48
C GLY A 342 -25.30 -14.92 27.90
N HIS A 343 -25.15 -14.95 26.58
CA HIS A 343 -23.85 -14.94 25.89
C HIS A 343 -23.42 -13.52 25.56
N MET A 344 -23.17 -12.74 26.61
CA MET A 344 -22.79 -11.33 26.51
C MET A 344 -21.36 -11.18 26.00
N ILE A 345 -21.16 -10.16 25.18
CA ILE A 345 -19.85 -9.76 24.70
C ILE A 345 -19.17 -8.91 25.79
N PRO A 346 -17.95 -9.26 26.24
CA PRO A 346 -17.25 -8.52 27.29
C PRO A 346 -17.17 -7.01 27.02
N ASP A 347 -17.36 -6.20 28.06
CA ASP A 347 -17.36 -4.72 28.02
C ASP A 347 -18.37 -4.07 27.05
N THR A 348 -19.44 -4.78 26.67
CA THR A 348 -20.50 -4.23 25.81
C THR A 348 -21.88 -4.72 26.25
N PRO A 349 -22.98 -4.03 25.85
CA PRO A 349 -24.34 -4.51 26.08
C PRO A 349 -24.81 -5.53 25.03
N HIS A 350 -23.93 -5.95 24.10
CA HIS A 350 -24.29 -6.84 23.01
C HIS A 350 -24.18 -8.30 23.44
N TRP A 351 -24.96 -9.17 22.82
CA TRP A 351 -24.87 -10.63 22.95
C TRP A 351 -24.81 -11.30 21.58
N VAL A 352 -24.38 -12.55 21.53
CA VAL A 352 -24.29 -13.32 20.28
C VAL A 352 -25.17 -14.55 20.28
N CYS A 353 -25.68 -14.88 19.09
CA CYS A 353 -26.49 -16.07 18.84
C CYS A 353 -25.68 -17.36 19.03
N THR A 354 -26.21 -18.30 19.81
CA THR A 354 -25.66 -19.66 19.97
C THR A 354 -26.50 -20.73 19.27
N GLU A 355 -27.65 -20.35 18.70
CA GLU A 355 -28.55 -21.29 18.02
C GLU A 355 -28.32 -21.37 16.51
N LYS A 356 -27.82 -20.29 15.89
CA LYS A 356 -27.62 -20.18 14.44
C LYS A 356 -26.29 -19.53 14.11
N ARG A 357 -25.57 -20.11 13.15
CA ARG A 357 -24.32 -19.57 12.61
C ARG A 357 -24.60 -18.34 11.75
N ALA A 358 -23.80 -17.29 11.92
CA ALA A 358 -23.83 -16.13 11.03
C ALA A 358 -23.09 -16.43 9.72
N LEU A 359 -23.57 -15.86 8.61
CA LEU A 359 -22.91 -15.97 7.31
C LEU A 359 -21.48 -15.44 7.33
N GLU A 360 -21.25 -14.32 8.01
CA GLU A 360 -19.91 -13.75 8.18
C GLU A 360 -18.98 -14.72 8.87
N SER A 361 -19.43 -15.29 9.99
CA SER A 361 -18.66 -16.25 10.77
C SER A 361 -18.25 -17.46 9.94
N LEU A 362 -19.18 -17.98 9.14
CA LEU A 362 -18.95 -19.11 8.25
C LEU A 362 -18.02 -18.78 7.08
N LEU A 363 -18.31 -17.72 6.31
CA LEU A 363 -17.57 -17.36 5.10
C LEU A 363 -16.18 -16.82 5.41
N ILE A 364 -16.07 -15.91 6.38
CA ILE A 364 -14.78 -15.33 6.79
C ILE A 364 -13.97 -16.38 7.57
N GLY A 365 -14.64 -17.17 8.41
CA GLY A 365 -13.99 -18.24 9.18
C GLY A 365 -13.39 -19.33 8.29
N SER A 366 -14.13 -19.81 7.29
CA SER A 366 -13.64 -20.82 6.34
C SER A 366 -12.47 -20.31 5.50
N LEU A 367 -12.53 -19.06 5.00
CA LEU A 367 -11.40 -18.43 4.29
C LEU A 367 -10.18 -18.24 5.21
N ARG A 368 -10.41 -17.87 6.48
CA ARG A 368 -9.35 -17.75 7.50
C ARG A 368 -8.67 -19.07 7.73
N ASP A 369 -9.42 -20.17 7.86
CA ASP A 369 -8.85 -21.48 8.12
C ASP A 369 -8.04 -21.99 6.94
N LEU A 370 -8.54 -21.86 5.71
CA LEU A 370 -7.76 -22.18 4.52
C LEU A 370 -6.45 -21.39 4.47
N ARG A 371 -6.51 -20.09 4.78
CA ARG A 371 -5.30 -19.28 4.82
C ARG A 371 -4.31 -19.77 5.87
N VAL A 372 -4.75 -19.90 7.13
CA VAL A 372 -3.87 -20.12 8.28
C VAL A 372 -3.39 -21.57 8.35
N LEU A 373 -4.29 -22.54 8.15
CA LEU A 373 -4.00 -23.96 8.33
C LEU A 373 -3.41 -24.62 7.08
N TRP A 374 -3.67 -24.07 5.88
CA TRP A 374 -3.23 -24.66 4.61
C TRP A 374 -2.26 -23.78 3.84
N TYR A 375 -2.71 -22.65 3.29
CA TYR A 375 -1.90 -21.88 2.33
C TYR A 375 -0.67 -21.23 2.94
N LYS A 376 -0.73 -20.75 4.21
CA LYS A 376 0.41 -20.10 4.89
C LYS A 376 1.58 -21.08 5.09
N SER A 377 1.30 -22.32 5.47
CA SER A 377 2.34 -23.35 5.70
C SER A 377 2.88 -23.87 4.36
N ARG A 378 1.98 -24.22 3.43
CA ARG A 378 2.35 -24.75 2.11
C ARG A 378 3.12 -23.76 1.25
N ALA A 379 2.86 -22.45 1.35
CA ALA A 379 3.65 -21.43 0.65
C ALA A 379 5.13 -21.41 1.07
N LYS A 380 5.47 -21.92 2.26
CA LYS A 380 6.85 -22.02 2.78
C LYS A 380 7.47 -23.41 2.61
N ASP A 381 6.69 -24.39 2.19
CA ASP A 381 7.11 -25.77 2.05
C ASP A 381 8.07 -25.92 0.85
N LYS A 382 9.36 -26.13 1.15
CA LYS A 382 10.41 -26.24 0.12
C LYS A 382 10.36 -27.57 -0.65
N THR A 383 9.54 -28.52 -0.23
CA THR A 383 9.36 -29.81 -0.95
C THR A 383 8.46 -29.68 -2.18
N LEU A 384 7.66 -28.61 -2.26
CA LEU A 384 6.78 -28.31 -3.38
C LEU A 384 7.52 -27.61 -4.52
N SER A 385 6.98 -27.70 -5.74
CA SER A 385 7.51 -27.00 -6.91
C SER A 385 7.49 -25.48 -6.71
N ALA A 386 8.42 -24.77 -7.37
CA ALA A 386 8.49 -23.30 -7.29
C ALA A 386 7.18 -22.64 -7.72
N GLU A 387 6.55 -23.15 -8.79
CA GLU A 387 5.27 -22.69 -9.31
C GLU A 387 4.13 -22.87 -8.30
N LEU A 388 4.03 -24.05 -7.66
CA LEU A 388 2.97 -24.31 -6.69
C LEU A 388 3.14 -23.49 -5.42
N ARG A 389 4.38 -23.30 -4.96
CA ARG A 389 4.66 -22.39 -3.84
C ARG A 389 4.32 -20.94 -4.19
N SER A 390 4.61 -20.51 -5.41
CA SER A 390 4.24 -19.19 -5.91
C SER A 390 2.72 -19.01 -5.89
N TRP A 391 1.98 -19.99 -6.42
CA TRP A 391 0.52 -20.02 -6.37
C TRP A 391 -0.02 -19.91 -4.94
N TYR A 392 0.46 -20.74 -4.02
CA TYR A 392 0.04 -20.70 -2.62
C TYR A 392 0.42 -19.40 -1.92
N ASN A 393 1.57 -18.80 -2.26
CA ASN A 393 1.97 -17.50 -1.73
C ASN A 393 1.03 -16.37 -2.22
N ILE A 394 0.63 -16.41 -3.49
CA ILE A 394 -0.35 -15.48 -4.05
C ILE A 394 -1.73 -15.68 -3.39
N THR A 395 -2.17 -16.93 -3.25
CA THR A 395 -3.46 -17.27 -2.64
C THR A 395 -3.53 -16.84 -1.17
N GLN A 396 -2.51 -17.13 -0.34
CA GLN A 396 -2.50 -16.65 1.05
C GLN A 396 -2.47 -15.12 1.14
N GLY A 397 -1.82 -14.46 0.18
CA GLY A 397 -1.78 -12.99 0.06
C GLY A 397 -3.16 -12.41 -0.26
N ALA A 398 -3.86 -12.98 -1.24
CA ALA A 398 -5.22 -12.60 -1.59
C ALA A 398 -6.20 -12.79 -0.41
N LEU A 399 -6.11 -13.94 0.26
CA LEU A 399 -6.89 -14.22 1.47
C LEU A 399 -6.57 -13.20 2.56
N LYS A 400 -5.29 -12.84 2.77
CA LYS A 400 -4.89 -11.80 3.73
C LYS A 400 -5.53 -10.45 3.44
N VAL A 401 -5.58 -10.04 2.16
CA VAL A 401 -6.20 -8.78 1.73
C VAL A 401 -7.68 -8.74 2.14
N ILE A 402 -8.43 -9.79 1.84
CA ILE A 402 -9.87 -9.88 2.15
C ILE A 402 -10.08 -9.93 3.67
N LEU A 403 -9.41 -10.87 4.35
CA LEU A 403 -9.59 -11.12 5.78
C LEU A 403 -9.27 -9.91 6.66
N ASN A 404 -8.23 -9.13 6.33
CA ASN A 404 -7.88 -7.92 7.08
C ASN A 404 -8.92 -6.81 6.93
N ALA A 405 -9.65 -6.78 5.80
CA ALA A 405 -10.72 -5.81 5.57
C ALA A 405 -12.08 -6.29 6.11
N SER A 406 -12.30 -7.60 6.23
CA SER A 406 -13.59 -8.20 6.62
C SER A 406 -14.17 -7.68 7.93
N TYR A 407 -13.34 -7.31 8.89
CA TYR A 407 -13.83 -6.66 10.13
C TYR A 407 -14.18 -5.18 9.90
N GLY A 408 -13.28 -4.42 9.28
CA GLY A 408 -13.39 -2.96 9.19
C GLY A 408 -14.61 -2.48 8.39
N VAL A 409 -15.07 -3.28 7.41
CA VAL A 409 -16.22 -2.91 6.56
C VAL A 409 -17.52 -2.76 7.36
N PHE A 410 -17.73 -3.55 8.42
CA PHE A 410 -18.93 -3.43 9.27
C PHE A 410 -18.96 -2.15 10.12
N GLY A 411 -17.80 -1.49 10.27
CA GLY A 411 -17.68 -0.19 10.93
C GLY A 411 -17.82 1.01 9.98
N ALA A 412 -17.89 0.78 8.66
CA ALA A 412 -18.00 1.83 7.65
C ALA A 412 -19.46 2.05 7.23
N ASP A 413 -19.98 3.25 7.44
CA ASP A 413 -21.36 3.60 7.08
C ASP A 413 -21.67 3.52 5.58
N SER A 414 -20.64 3.62 4.74
CA SER A 414 -20.76 3.42 3.29
C SER A 414 -20.93 1.96 2.86
N PHE A 415 -20.85 0.99 3.78
CA PHE A 415 -20.96 -0.44 3.45
C PHE A 415 -22.42 -0.90 3.46
N ASP A 416 -22.84 -1.64 2.43
CA ASP A 416 -24.23 -2.04 2.23
C ASP A 416 -24.78 -2.89 3.39
N LEU A 417 -23.92 -3.67 4.08
CA LEU A 417 -24.26 -4.47 5.27
C LEU A 417 -23.67 -3.86 6.56
N TYR A 418 -23.60 -2.53 6.64
CA TYR A 418 -23.08 -1.80 7.80
C TYR A 418 -23.74 -2.25 9.11
N CYS A 419 -22.94 -2.72 10.06
CA CYS A 419 -23.42 -3.21 11.35
C CYS A 419 -22.45 -2.78 12.47
N PRO A 420 -22.62 -1.57 13.02
CA PRO A 420 -21.74 -1.04 14.06
C PRO A 420 -21.59 -1.94 15.31
N PRO A 421 -22.65 -2.63 15.81
CA PRO A 421 -22.50 -3.59 16.91
C PRO A 421 -21.53 -4.74 16.62
N VAL A 422 -21.45 -5.24 15.38
CA VAL A 422 -20.49 -6.29 14.99
C VAL A 422 -19.06 -5.76 15.09
N ALA A 423 -18.82 -4.55 14.57
CA ALA A 423 -17.50 -3.91 14.64
C ALA A 423 -17.09 -3.63 16.09
N GLU A 424 -18.02 -3.12 16.91
CA GLU A 424 -17.80 -2.87 18.34
C GLU A 424 -17.51 -4.15 19.11
N ALA A 425 -18.31 -5.20 18.91
CA ALA A 425 -18.12 -6.51 19.54
C ALA A 425 -16.78 -7.15 19.15
N THR A 426 -16.43 -7.10 17.86
CA THR A 426 -15.16 -7.64 17.35
C THR A 426 -13.96 -6.93 18.01
N ALA A 427 -14.02 -5.61 18.12
CA ALA A 427 -12.97 -4.84 18.81
C ALA A 427 -12.93 -5.15 20.31
N ALA A 428 -14.09 -5.25 20.97
CA ALA A 428 -14.19 -5.57 22.39
C ALA A 428 -13.62 -6.95 22.73
N ILE A 429 -13.96 -7.97 21.95
CA ILE A 429 -13.38 -9.31 22.11
C ILE A 429 -11.88 -9.27 21.86
N GLY A 430 -11.41 -8.53 20.85
CA GLY A 430 -9.97 -8.38 20.60
C GLY A 430 -9.23 -7.80 21.81
N ARG A 431 -9.82 -6.78 22.46
CA ARG A 431 -9.30 -6.25 23.72
C ARG A 431 -9.30 -7.31 24.82
N TYR A 432 -10.43 -7.97 25.03
CA TYR A 432 -10.57 -9.02 26.04
C TYR A 432 -9.52 -10.13 25.88
N SER A 433 -9.38 -10.69 24.67
CA SER A 433 -8.43 -11.75 24.35
C SER A 433 -6.98 -11.32 24.60
N ILE A 434 -6.60 -10.12 24.15
CA ILE A 434 -5.26 -9.59 24.43
C ILE A 434 -5.04 -9.43 25.94
N THR A 435 -6.02 -8.93 26.69
CA THR A 435 -5.92 -8.83 28.16
C THR A 435 -5.72 -10.19 28.82
N GLN A 436 -6.43 -11.23 28.38
CA GLN A 436 -6.24 -12.59 28.92
C GLN A 436 -4.82 -13.10 28.67
N ILE A 437 -4.30 -12.94 27.46
CA ILE A 437 -2.95 -13.38 27.10
C ILE A 437 -1.89 -12.60 27.90
N LEU A 438 -2.09 -11.29 28.10
CA LEU A 438 -1.20 -10.47 28.91
C LEU A 438 -1.16 -10.94 30.37
N ASN A 439 -2.31 -11.28 30.94
CA ASN A 439 -2.41 -11.78 32.31
C ASN A 439 -1.76 -13.15 32.42
N TYR A 440 -1.98 -14.03 31.45
CA TYR A 440 -1.39 -15.36 31.43
C TYR A 440 0.13 -15.33 31.23
N ALA A 441 0.63 -14.51 30.30
CA ALA A 441 2.07 -14.32 30.10
C ALA A 441 2.75 -13.88 31.42
N LYS A 442 2.11 -12.98 32.17
CA LYS A 442 2.60 -12.57 33.51
C LYS A 442 2.56 -13.72 34.52
N SER A 443 1.52 -14.56 34.53
CA SER A 443 1.43 -15.69 35.47
C SER A 443 2.49 -16.76 35.23
N VAL A 444 2.96 -16.92 33.99
CA VAL A 444 4.07 -17.83 33.65
C VAL A 444 5.46 -17.16 33.72
N GLY A 445 5.53 -15.97 34.32
CA GLY A 445 6.79 -15.26 34.59
C GLY A 445 7.39 -14.50 33.40
N ILE A 446 6.62 -14.26 32.34
CA ILE A 446 7.09 -13.51 31.16
C ILE A 446 6.76 -12.02 31.34
N GLN A 447 7.77 -11.17 31.20
CA GLN A 447 7.56 -9.72 31.14
C GLN A 447 7.10 -9.33 29.72
N VAL A 448 5.91 -8.72 29.63
CA VAL A 448 5.43 -8.09 28.39
C VAL A 448 5.96 -6.67 28.30
N LEU A 449 6.71 -6.38 27.24
CA LEU A 449 7.34 -5.09 26.99
C LEU A 449 6.43 -4.10 26.28
N TYR A 450 5.62 -4.59 25.35
CA TYR A 450 4.75 -3.77 24.50
C TYR A 450 3.68 -4.65 23.86
N GLY A 451 2.57 -4.05 23.44
CA GLY A 451 1.53 -4.72 22.67
C GLY A 451 0.77 -3.72 21.81
N ASP A 452 0.60 -4.03 20.53
CA ASP A 452 -0.14 -3.20 19.58
C ASP A 452 -1.16 -4.05 18.84
N THR A 453 -2.44 -3.84 19.16
CA THR A 453 -3.60 -4.38 18.43
C THR A 453 -3.72 -5.90 18.42
N ASP A 454 -2.81 -6.58 17.73
CA ASP A 454 -2.73 -8.01 17.43
C ASP A 454 -1.36 -8.64 17.76
N SER A 455 -0.39 -7.84 18.21
CA SER A 455 0.97 -8.29 18.52
C SER A 455 1.38 -8.01 19.97
N LEU A 456 2.23 -8.88 20.53
CA LEU A 456 2.78 -8.84 21.88
C LEU A 456 4.30 -9.02 21.84
N PHE A 457 5.02 -8.20 22.61
CA PHE A 457 6.48 -8.21 22.69
C PHE A 457 6.88 -8.76 24.05
N LEU A 458 7.51 -9.92 24.04
CA LEU A 458 7.86 -10.68 25.24
C LEU A 458 9.36 -10.61 25.48
N LYS A 459 9.77 -10.26 26.71
CA LYS A 459 11.18 -10.18 27.09
C LYS A 459 11.71 -11.55 27.46
N ASN A 460 12.78 -11.96 26.77
CA ASN A 460 13.57 -13.15 27.04
C ASN A 460 12.76 -14.41 27.38
N PRO A 461 11.69 -14.75 26.63
CA PRO A 461 10.91 -15.94 26.95
C PRO A 461 11.70 -17.21 26.60
N SER A 462 11.54 -18.26 27.41
CA SER A 462 12.00 -19.60 27.03
C SER A 462 11.11 -20.20 25.93
N LYS A 463 11.58 -21.27 25.28
CA LYS A 463 10.77 -21.97 24.27
C LYS A 463 9.51 -22.57 24.89
N GLU A 464 9.65 -23.15 26.07
CA GLU A 464 8.57 -23.76 26.85
C GLU A 464 7.52 -22.72 27.24
N GLN A 465 7.97 -21.53 27.66
CA GLN A 465 7.09 -20.39 27.96
C GLN A 465 6.30 -19.91 26.74
N ILE A 466 6.95 -19.84 25.56
CA ILE A 466 6.27 -19.49 24.30
C ILE A 466 5.21 -20.56 23.97
N GLU A 467 5.58 -21.84 24.03
CA GLU A 467 4.67 -22.96 23.77
C GLU A 467 3.51 -23.02 24.76
N GLU A 468 3.73 -22.64 26.02
CA GLU A 468 2.68 -22.54 27.03
C GLU A 468 1.68 -21.42 26.73
N VAL A 469 2.16 -20.23 26.34
CA VAL A 469 1.28 -19.12 25.89
C VAL A 469 0.49 -19.50 24.63
N MET A 470 1.13 -20.19 23.67
CA MET A 470 0.46 -20.70 22.47
C MET A 470 -0.65 -21.68 22.84
N ARG A 471 -0.35 -22.69 23.69
CA ARG A 471 -1.33 -23.68 24.16
C ARG A 471 -2.50 -23.03 24.91
N TYR A 472 -2.22 -22.09 25.82
CA TYR A 472 -3.26 -21.35 26.52
C TYR A 472 -4.20 -20.62 25.55
N THR A 473 -3.65 -19.93 24.57
CA THR A 473 -4.46 -19.18 23.59
C THR A 473 -5.30 -20.12 22.72
N GLU A 474 -4.74 -21.27 22.32
CA GLU A 474 -5.48 -22.29 21.57
C GLU A 474 -6.58 -22.94 22.39
N HIS A 475 -6.35 -23.27 23.66
CA HIS A 475 -7.34 -23.95 24.51
C HIS A 475 -8.40 -23.02 25.11
N GLU A 476 -8.00 -21.87 25.65
CA GLU A 476 -8.91 -20.98 26.38
C GLU A 476 -9.61 -19.98 25.46
N LEU A 477 -8.97 -19.59 24.36
CA LEU A 477 -9.49 -18.57 23.44
C LEU A 477 -9.88 -19.14 22.08
N ASN A 478 -9.58 -20.42 21.78
CA ASN A 478 -9.79 -21.05 20.47
C ASN A 478 -9.15 -20.28 19.32
N MET A 479 -8.04 -19.59 19.59
CA MET A 479 -7.32 -18.77 18.62
C MET A 479 -5.82 -19.05 18.69
N GLY A 480 -5.19 -19.34 17.55
CA GLY A 480 -3.75 -19.55 17.47
C GLY A 480 -2.97 -18.24 17.36
N ILE A 481 -1.86 -18.16 18.09
CA ILE A 481 -0.86 -17.09 18.01
C ILE A 481 0.48 -17.70 17.59
N ASP A 482 1.23 -17.03 16.72
CA ASP A 482 2.52 -17.51 16.22
C ASP A 482 3.65 -16.57 16.67
N VAL A 483 4.88 -17.08 16.74
CA VAL A 483 6.07 -16.22 16.75
C VAL A 483 6.25 -15.63 15.34
N ASP A 484 6.01 -14.33 15.19
CA ASP A 484 6.24 -13.61 13.92
C ASP A 484 7.73 -13.42 13.69
N LYS A 485 8.45 -12.99 14.73
CA LYS A 485 9.91 -12.77 14.69
C LYS A 485 10.53 -12.68 16.08
N VAL A 486 11.84 -12.84 16.10
CA VAL A 486 12.68 -12.64 17.29
C VAL A 486 13.66 -11.50 17.00
N TYR A 487 13.64 -10.49 17.85
CA TYR A 487 14.63 -9.43 17.85
C TYR A 487 15.78 -9.81 18.76
N ARG A 488 17.01 -9.68 18.24
CA ARG A 488 18.23 -9.72 19.06
C ARG A 488 18.14 -8.69 20.19
N TYR A 489 17.66 -7.50 19.86
CA TYR A 489 17.20 -6.53 20.84
C TYR A 489 16.16 -5.59 20.23
N ALA A 490 15.31 -5.04 21.09
CA ALA A 490 14.39 -3.98 20.75
C ALA A 490 14.56 -2.80 21.71
N VAL A 491 14.36 -1.60 21.18
CA VAL A 491 14.41 -0.34 21.91
C VAL A 491 13.04 0.29 21.85
N PHE A 492 12.47 0.55 23.02
CA PHE A 492 11.16 1.18 23.14
C PHE A 492 11.31 2.59 23.71
N SER A 493 10.58 3.54 23.12
CA SER A 493 10.36 4.85 23.72
C SER A 493 9.14 4.82 24.64
N SER A 494 8.90 5.89 25.39
CA SER A 494 7.65 6.09 26.13
C SER A 494 6.42 6.25 25.20
N ARG A 495 6.64 6.49 23.90
CA ARG A 495 5.60 6.78 22.92
C ARG A 495 5.03 5.50 22.31
N LYS A 496 3.70 5.43 22.18
CA LYS A 496 3.01 4.31 21.50
C LYS A 496 3.37 4.27 20.02
N LYS A 497 3.42 3.06 19.44
CA LYS A 497 3.77 2.78 18.02
C LYS A 497 5.13 3.31 17.59
N ASN A 498 6.05 3.45 18.55
CA ASN A 498 7.37 4.01 18.34
C ASN A 498 8.43 3.10 18.96
N TYR A 499 9.03 2.25 18.12
CA TYR A 499 10.05 1.31 18.53
C TYR A 499 11.02 0.99 17.39
N LEU A 500 12.18 0.49 17.78
CA LEU A 500 13.22 -0.03 16.91
C LEU A 500 13.52 -1.47 17.32
N GLY A 501 13.63 -2.39 16.37
CA GLY A 501 14.01 -3.77 16.62
C GLY A 501 15.11 -4.21 15.66
N VAL A 502 16.09 -4.95 16.16
CA VAL A 502 17.16 -5.53 15.33
C VAL A 502 16.98 -7.05 15.29
N LEU A 503 16.74 -7.59 14.11
CA LEU A 503 16.58 -9.03 13.89
C LEU A 503 17.94 -9.74 14.03
N GLU A 504 17.90 -11.06 14.21
CA GLU A 504 19.12 -11.88 14.35
C GLU A 504 20.07 -11.74 13.16
N ASN A 505 19.52 -11.55 11.95
CA ASN A 505 20.28 -11.34 10.71
C ASN A 505 20.85 -9.91 10.56
N GLY A 506 20.66 -9.02 11.54
CA GLY A 506 21.12 -7.62 11.51
C GLY A 506 20.17 -6.64 10.83
N THR A 507 19.00 -7.09 10.35
CA THR A 507 18.00 -6.19 9.76
C THR A 507 17.39 -5.30 10.84
N VAL A 508 17.36 -3.98 10.58
CA VAL A 508 16.81 -2.98 11.51
C VAL A 508 15.38 -2.61 11.12
N ASP A 509 14.43 -3.08 11.93
CA ASP A 509 13.01 -2.75 11.88
C ASP A 509 12.75 -1.43 12.60
N VAL A 510 12.14 -0.48 11.90
CA VAL A 510 11.80 0.85 12.43
C VAL A 510 10.31 1.11 12.25
N LYS A 511 9.60 1.39 13.35
CA LYS A 511 8.17 1.75 13.36
C LYS A 511 7.95 3.11 14.02
N GLY A 512 7.15 3.97 13.36
CA GLY A 512 6.75 5.29 13.88
C GLY A 512 7.79 6.42 13.73
N LEU A 513 9.04 6.12 13.34
CA LEU A 513 10.13 7.10 13.27
C LEU A 513 10.12 7.96 11.98
N THR A 514 10.38 9.25 12.16
CA THR A 514 10.34 10.33 11.15
C THR A 514 11.44 10.24 10.07
N GLY A 515 12.59 9.64 10.37
CA GLY A 515 13.71 9.48 9.43
C GLY A 515 13.41 8.65 8.17
N LYS A 516 12.25 7.97 8.12
CA LYS A 516 11.80 7.15 6.98
C LYS A 516 10.93 7.91 5.96
N LYS A 517 10.63 9.18 6.19
CA LYS A 517 9.74 10.00 5.34
C LYS A 517 10.47 10.48 4.07
N LYS A 518 9.78 10.45 2.90
CA LYS A 518 10.35 10.78 1.57
C LYS A 518 10.85 12.23 1.46
N HIS A 519 10.28 13.14 2.23
CA HIS A 519 10.64 14.56 2.25
C HIS A 519 11.76 14.90 3.26
N THR A 520 12.33 13.91 3.96
CA THR A 520 13.49 14.19 4.81
C THR A 520 14.72 14.42 3.92
N PRO A 521 15.43 15.56 4.06
CA PRO A 521 16.62 15.86 3.27
C PRO A 521 17.67 14.75 3.35
N THR A 522 18.37 14.50 2.24
CA THR A 522 19.40 13.45 2.13
C THR A 522 20.44 13.55 3.24
N PHE A 523 20.86 14.77 3.58
CA PHE A 523 21.78 15.06 4.68
C PHE A 523 21.38 14.41 6.02
N ILE A 524 20.09 14.49 6.36
CA ILE A 524 19.54 13.92 7.61
C ILE A 524 19.30 12.42 7.43
N LYS A 525 18.84 12.01 6.24
CA LYS A 525 18.57 10.61 5.89
C LYS A 525 19.84 9.75 5.96
N ASP A 526 20.97 10.27 5.52
CA ASP A 526 22.26 9.56 5.55
C ASP A 526 22.77 9.38 6.97
N ALA A 527 22.60 10.38 7.82
CA ALA A 527 22.86 10.26 9.24
C ALA A 527 21.98 9.18 9.88
N PHE A 528 20.70 9.14 9.51
CA PHE A 528 19.75 8.13 10.00
C PHE A 528 20.09 6.72 9.52
N ASN A 529 20.54 6.57 8.27
CA ASN A 529 21.01 5.29 7.74
C ASN A 529 22.29 4.83 8.44
N THR A 530 23.24 5.74 8.66
CA THR A 530 24.49 5.43 9.39
C THR A 530 24.18 4.98 10.83
N MET A 531 23.23 5.64 11.50
CA MET A 531 22.71 5.22 12.80
C MET A 531 22.13 3.80 12.75
N LYS A 532 21.32 3.47 11.73
CA LYS A 532 20.82 2.10 11.54
C LYS A 532 21.94 1.08 11.38
N ASP A 533 22.96 1.40 10.59
CA ASP A 533 24.10 0.49 10.37
C ASP A 533 24.90 0.26 11.65
N ARG A 534 24.99 1.27 12.53
CA ARG A 534 25.58 1.11 13.88
C ARG A 534 24.73 0.21 14.76
N LEU A 535 23.41 0.43 14.79
CA LEU A 535 22.49 -0.39 15.56
C LEU A 535 22.46 -1.85 15.08
N ALA A 536 22.56 -2.10 13.78
CA ALA A 536 22.62 -3.45 13.20
C ALA A 536 23.79 -4.30 13.75
N LYS A 537 24.90 -3.64 14.10
CA LYS A 537 26.14 -4.29 14.56
C LYS A 537 26.12 -4.63 16.06
N VAL A 538 25.20 -4.07 16.84
CA VAL A 538 25.10 -4.32 18.28
C VAL A 538 24.74 -5.78 18.54
N LYS A 539 25.56 -6.48 19.33
CA LYS A 539 25.30 -7.87 19.73
C LYS A 539 25.02 -8.04 21.22
N ASN A 540 25.58 -7.17 22.06
CA ASN A 540 25.49 -7.24 23.51
C ASN A 540 25.33 -5.82 24.12
N PRO A 541 25.11 -5.70 25.43
CA PRO A 541 24.97 -4.40 26.10
C PRO A 541 26.20 -3.48 25.96
N GLU A 542 27.42 -4.01 25.91
CA GLU A 542 28.64 -3.20 25.76
C GLU A 542 28.73 -2.56 24.36
N ASP A 543 28.42 -3.32 23.32
CA ASP A 543 28.30 -2.82 21.95
C ASP A 543 27.22 -1.74 21.87
N PHE A 544 26.14 -1.89 22.63
CA PHE A 544 25.05 -0.91 22.66
C PHE A 544 25.50 0.41 23.28
N GLU A 545 26.27 0.37 24.38
CA GLU A 545 26.87 1.57 24.96
C GLU A 545 27.82 2.28 23.99
N LYS A 546 28.60 1.52 23.22
CA LYS A 546 29.45 2.05 22.14
C LYS A 546 28.60 2.67 21.03
N ALA A 547 27.56 1.97 20.56
CA ALA A 547 26.66 2.46 19.54
C ALA A 547 25.93 3.73 20.01
N ARG A 548 25.54 3.83 21.28
CA ARG A 548 24.94 5.03 21.87
C ARG A 548 25.87 6.24 21.74
N LYS A 549 27.17 6.07 22.05
CA LYS A 549 28.19 7.11 21.87
C LYS A 549 28.41 7.47 20.40
N ASP A 550 28.50 6.47 19.52
CA ASP A 550 28.65 6.67 18.08
C ASP A 550 27.46 7.45 17.49
N ILE A 551 26.24 7.13 17.91
CA ILE A 551 25.02 7.81 17.47
C ILE A 551 24.99 9.26 17.96
N ALA A 552 25.37 9.50 19.22
CA ALA A 552 25.53 10.86 19.73
C ALA A 552 26.55 11.66 18.92
N ASN A 553 27.67 11.05 18.52
CA ASN A 553 28.65 11.68 17.65
C ASN A 553 28.10 11.96 16.25
N ILE A 554 27.38 11.02 15.63
CA ILE A 554 26.73 11.23 14.32
C ILE A 554 25.80 12.45 14.36
N VAL A 555 24.97 12.57 15.40
CA VAL A 555 24.05 13.70 15.57
C VAL A 555 24.83 15.00 15.79
N ARG A 556 25.86 14.98 16.65
CA ARG A 556 26.71 16.15 16.93
C ARG A 556 27.47 16.63 15.69
N ASP A 557 28.02 15.72 14.91
CA ASP A 557 28.75 16.03 13.68
C ASP A 557 27.83 16.71 12.67
N ARG A 558 26.62 16.18 12.48
CA ARG A 558 25.61 16.80 11.60
C ARG A 558 25.16 18.16 12.11
N TYR A 559 24.98 18.31 13.41
CA TYR A 559 24.69 19.61 14.02
C TYR A 559 25.82 20.63 13.78
N ASN A 560 27.07 20.24 13.99
CA ASN A 560 28.23 21.11 13.78
C ASN A 560 28.37 21.54 12.31
N ILE A 561 28.18 20.61 11.37
CA ILE A 561 28.18 20.90 9.93
C ILE A 561 27.08 21.92 9.58
N LEU A 562 25.88 21.77 10.16
CA LEU A 562 24.79 22.73 9.95
C LEU A 562 25.12 24.10 10.54
N LYS A 563 25.60 24.18 11.80
CA LYS A 563 25.95 25.45 12.45
C LYS A 563 27.09 26.19 11.76
N ARG A 564 28.10 25.46 11.27
CA ARG A 564 29.24 26.04 10.52
C ARG A 564 28.97 26.30 9.05
N ARG A 565 27.82 25.82 8.54
CA ARG A 565 27.46 25.86 7.11
C ARG A 565 28.46 25.13 6.20
N GLU A 566 28.94 23.98 6.67
CA GLU A 566 30.00 23.17 6.02
C GLU A 566 29.45 21.95 5.26
N TRP A 567 28.15 21.91 4.93
CA TRP A 567 27.59 20.81 4.12
C TRP A 567 28.24 20.76 2.72
N GLY A 568 28.15 19.63 2.02
CA GLY A 568 28.74 19.46 0.69
C GLY A 568 27.98 20.27 -0.36
N ASP A 569 26.93 19.68 -0.92
CA ASP A 569 26.03 20.32 -1.88
C ASP A 569 24.74 20.82 -1.22
N ILE A 570 24.17 21.94 -1.68
CA ILE A 570 22.91 22.47 -1.13
C ILE A 570 21.71 21.55 -1.42
N SER A 571 21.80 20.73 -2.46
CA SER A 571 20.85 19.65 -2.77
C SER A 571 20.76 18.60 -1.67
N GLU A 572 21.79 18.41 -0.83
CA GLU A 572 21.72 17.50 0.32
C GLU A 572 20.67 17.96 1.36
N LEU A 573 20.41 19.28 1.41
CA LEU A 573 19.40 19.90 2.26
C LEU A 573 18.05 20.07 1.55
N ALA A 574 17.91 19.63 0.31
CA ALA A 574 16.70 19.83 -0.46
C ALA A 574 15.54 18.96 0.06
N PHE A 575 14.36 19.57 0.07
CA PHE A 575 13.08 18.89 0.14
C PHE A 575 12.59 18.66 -1.27
N HIS A 576 12.23 17.41 -1.58
CA HIS A 576 11.70 17.03 -2.89
C HIS A 576 10.22 16.70 -2.77
N VAL A 577 9.39 17.44 -3.50
CA VAL A 577 7.93 17.23 -3.49
C VAL A 577 7.40 17.39 -4.91
N VAL A 578 6.62 16.39 -5.34
CA VAL A 578 5.94 16.40 -6.63
C VAL A 578 4.74 17.36 -6.56
N LEU A 579 4.59 18.23 -7.57
CA LEU A 579 3.39 19.04 -7.74
C LEU A 579 2.20 18.12 -8.04
N GLY A 580 1.13 18.20 -7.24
CA GLY A 580 -0.06 17.37 -7.47
C GLY A 580 -1.03 17.94 -8.50
N ASP A 581 -0.91 19.23 -8.78
CA ASP A 581 -1.80 20.04 -9.61
C ASP A 581 -1.01 21.26 -10.12
N GLU A 582 -1.61 22.08 -10.99
CA GLU A 582 -0.99 23.31 -11.49
C GLU A 582 -0.79 24.36 -10.38
N VAL A 583 0.28 25.13 -10.45
CA VAL A 583 0.61 26.16 -9.45
C VAL A 583 -0.54 27.18 -9.24
N ALA A 584 -1.31 27.46 -10.30
CA ALA A 584 -2.45 28.36 -10.30
C ALA A 584 -3.69 27.82 -9.56
N SER A 585 -3.87 26.49 -9.49
CA SER A 585 -5.05 25.87 -8.84
C SER A 585 -4.96 25.91 -7.30
N TYR A 586 -3.77 26.15 -6.75
CA TYR A 586 -3.54 26.31 -5.30
C TYR A 586 -3.94 27.71 -4.79
N THR A 587 -5.24 27.95 -4.64
CA THR A 587 -5.82 29.26 -4.27
C THR A 587 -6.07 29.46 -2.77
N LYS A 588 -6.40 28.41 -2.01
CA LYS A 588 -6.80 28.53 -0.58
C LYS A 588 -5.62 28.47 0.40
N THR A 589 -4.69 27.54 0.17
CA THR A 589 -3.46 27.39 0.95
C THR A 589 -2.35 27.10 -0.05
N THR A 590 -1.24 27.85 -0.01
CA THR A 590 -0.09 27.59 -0.90
C THR A 590 0.97 26.76 -0.15
N PRO A 591 1.09 25.45 -0.45
CA PRO A 591 2.13 24.62 0.13
C PRO A 591 3.54 25.13 -0.20
N GLN A 592 4.53 24.70 0.57
CA GLN A 592 5.91 25.14 0.44
C GLN A 592 6.53 24.81 -0.92
N HIS A 593 6.28 23.61 -1.46
CA HIS A 593 6.73 23.23 -2.80
C HIS A 593 6.08 24.09 -3.89
N VAL A 594 4.81 24.49 -3.71
CA VAL A 594 4.13 25.42 -4.63
C VAL A 594 4.70 26.84 -4.52
N LYS A 595 5.12 27.29 -3.34
CA LYS A 595 5.83 28.58 -3.21
C LYS A 595 7.16 28.56 -3.93
N ALA A 596 7.94 27.49 -3.78
CA ALA A 596 9.18 27.32 -4.53
C ALA A 596 8.91 27.23 -6.05
N ALA A 597 7.85 26.53 -6.46
CA ALA A 597 7.41 26.47 -7.84
C ALA A 597 7.07 27.87 -8.39
N LYS A 598 6.36 28.73 -7.63
CA LYS A 598 6.09 30.12 -8.03
C LYS A 598 7.36 30.93 -8.25
N ILE A 599 8.40 30.73 -7.44
CA ILE A 599 9.70 31.39 -7.60
C ILE A 599 10.39 30.91 -8.88
N LEU A 600 10.39 29.60 -9.15
CA LEU A 600 10.92 29.03 -10.38
C LEU A 600 10.16 29.54 -11.62
N GLN A 601 8.83 29.65 -11.52
CA GLN A 601 7.99 30.18 -12.58
C GLN A 601 8.28 31.66 -12.85
N ALA A 602 8.50 32.46 -11.80
CA ALA A 602 8.92 33.85 -11.93
C ALA A 602 10.33 34.01 -12.54
N SER A 603 11.20 33.00 -12.39
CA SER A 603 12.51 32.94 -13.08
C SER A 603 12.43 32.40 -14.50
N GLY A 604 11.23 32.19 -15.05
CA GLY A 604 11.02 31.74 -16.44
C GLY A 604 11.00 30.22 -16.64
N LYS A 605 10.94 29.43 -15.56
CA LYS A 605 10.86 27.96 -15.65
C LYS A 605 9.39 27.52 -15.75
N GLU A 606 9.03 26.81 -16.81
CA GLU A 606 7.70 26.21 -16.92
C GLU A 606 7.58 25.01 -15.95
N LEU A 607 6.47 24.92 -15.23
CA LEU A 607 6.19 23.89 -14.23
C LEU A 607 4.77 23.35 -14.35
N ARG A 608 4.59 22.05 -14.11
CA ARG A 608 3.32 21.33 -14.23
C ARG A 608 3.03 20.44 -13.02
N ALA A 609 1.79 19.95 -12.96
CA ALA A 609 1.43 18.81 -12.14
C ALA A 609 2.28 17.58 -12.56
N GLY A 610 2.91 16.93 -11.59
CA GLY A 610 3.85 15.82 -11.78
C GLY A 610 5.32 16.21 -11.62
N ASP A 611 5.67 17.51 -11.69
CA ASP A 611 7.06 17.93 -11.60
C ASP A 611 7.62 17.84 -10.18
N LEU A 612 8.85 17.34 -10.06
CA LEU A 612 9.57 17.27 -8.79
C LEU A 612 10.16 18.64 -8.45
N ILE A 613 9.61 19.29 -7.44
CA ILE A 613 10.12 20.56 -6.93
C ILE A 613 11.12 20.30 -5.81
N SER A 614 12.36 20.76 -6.04
CA SER A 614 13.46 20.70 -5.09
C SER A 614 13.66 22.08 -4.46
N PHE A 615 13.50 22.19 -3.15
CA PHE A 615 13.62 23.49 -2.46
C PHE A 615 14.26 23.36 -1.09
N VAL A 616 14.88 24.44 -0.61
CA VAL A 616 15.47 24.55 0.72
C VAL A 616 14.73 25.57 1.59
N LYS A 617 14.87 25.45 2.91
CA LYS A 617 14.37 26.44 3.87
C LYS A 617 15.34 27.60 3.98
N VAL A 618 14.83 28.83 3.90
CA VAL A 618 15.65 30.04 3.95
C VAL A 618 15.09 31.05 4.95
N ASN A 619 15.95 31.90 5.51
CA ASN A 619 15.62 32.91 6.53
C ASN A 619 14.75 34.10 6.02
N SER A 620 14.20 34.02 4.81
CA SER A 620 13.43 35.12 4.19
C SER A 620 12.03 35.27 4.77
N ASN A 621 11.61 36.52 5.02
CA ASN A 621 10.31 36.87 5.61
C ASN A 621 9.09 36.56 4.73
N LYS A 622 9.23 36.44 3.40
CA LYS A 622 8.09 36.35 2.48
C LYS A 622 7.62 34.91 2.24
N ASP A 623 8.52 34.03 1.78
CA ASP A 623 8.13 32.66 1.37
C ASP A 623 8.72 31.54 2.24
N ARG A 624 9.78 31.84 3.03
CA ARG A 624 10.51 30.89 3.89
C ARG A 624 11.08 29.65 3.19
N VAL A 625 11.01 29.60 1.86
CA VAL A 625 11.56 28.55 0.99
C VAL A 625 12.11 29.15 -0.29
N LYS A 626 13.10 28.50 -0.87
CA LYS A 626 13.68 28.90 -2.16
C LYS A 626 14.09 27.65 -2.95
N PRO A 627 13.92 27.65 -4.28
CA PRO A 627 14.34 26.54 -5.14
C PRO A 627 15.85 26.29 -5.00
N VAL A 628 16.26 25.02 -5.07
CA VAL A 628 17.69 24.64 -4.92
C VAL A 628 18.57 25.40 -5.90
N GLU A 629 18.12 25.54 -7.16
CA GLU A 629 18.89 26.18 -8.23
C GLU A 629 19.12 27.67 -8.03
N LEU A 630 18.26 28.32 -7.22
CA LEU A 630 18.31 29.75 -6.94
C LEU A 630 18.84 30.04 -5.53
N SER A 631 19.18 29.02 -4.76
CA SER A 631 19.54 29.16 -3.35
C SER A 631 21.03 29.22 -3.14
N SER A 632 21.45 30.06 -2.20
CA SER A 632 22.83 30.11 -1.73
C SER A 632 22.97 29.56 -0.31
N ARG A 633 24.18 29.11 0.02
CA ARG A 633 24.53 28.52 1.32
C ARG A 633 24.25 29.45 2.50
N ASN A 634 24.35 30.77 2.31
CA ASN A 634 24.13 31.77 3.36
C ASN A 634 22.65 32.04 3.65
N GLU A 635 21.77 31.75 2.69
CA GLU A 635 20.32 31.98 2.84
C GLU A 635 19.64 30.89 3.66
N VAL A 636 20.25 29.71 3.76
CA VAL A 636 19.69 28.53 4.43
C VAL A 636 19.37 28.83 5.90
N ASP A 637 18.15 28.47 6.31
CA ASP A 637 17.66 28.54 7.68
C ASP A 637 18.17 27.35 8.49
N VAL A 638 19.38 27.51 9.04
CA VAL A 638 20.08 26.47 9.79
C VAL A 638 19.25 25.96 10.97
N ASP A 639 18.53 26.84 11.68
CA ASP A 639 17.76 26.46 12.87
C ASP A 639 16.56 25.59 12.50
N LYS A 640 15.93 25.81 11.33
CA LYS A 640 14.93 24.85 10.81
C LYS A 640 15.51 23.49 10.53
N TYR A 641 16.70 23.41 9.93
CA TYR A 641 17.35 22.11 9.67
C TYR A 641 17.78 21.42 10.95
N ILE A 642 18.22 22.15 11.98
CA ILE A 642 18.46 21.62 13.31
C ILE A 642 17.17 21.09 13.92
N ALA A 643 16.05 21.80 13.80
CA ALA A 643 14.75 21.32 14.27
C ALA A 643 14.29 20.05 13.52
N TYR A 644 14.59 19.92 12.23
CA TYR A 644 14.34 18.68 11.48
C TYR A 644 15.27 17.55 11.92
N LEU A 645 16.55 17.84 12.19
CA LEU A 645 17.51 16.88 12.72
C LEU A 645 17.04 16.38 14.08
N GLN A 646 16.68 17.28 15.00
CA GLN A 646 16.08 16.98 16.29
C GLN A 646 14.82 16.15 16.09
N SER A 647 13.80 16.62 15.36
CA SER A 647 12.56 15.86 15.13
C SER A 647 12.78 14.47 14.52
N THR A 648 13.84 14.29 13.73
CA THR A 648 14.21 12.99 13.13
C THR A 648 14.78 12.02 14.16
N PHE A 649 15.66 12.51 15.02
CA PHE A 649 16.41 11.70 15.97
C PHE A 649 15.78 11.64 17.36
N ASP A 650 14.98 12.62 17.77
CA ASP A 650 14.42 12.80 19.11
C ASP A 650 13.71 11.53 19.61
N GLN A 651 12.92 10.90 18.75
CA GLN A 651 12.23 9.65 19.07
C GLN A 651 13.17 8.47 19.30
N VAL A 652 14.28 8.42 18.55
CA VAL A 652 15.30 7.39 18.72
C VAL A 652 16.17 7.68 19.93
N LEU A 653 16.60 8.94 20.09
CA LEU A 653 17.41 9.40 21.20
C LEU A 653 16.68 9.18 22.54
N ASP A 654 15.39 9.51 22.61
CA ASP A 654 14.52 9.20 23.77
C ASP A 654 14.55 7.70 24.10
N ALA A 655 14.40 6.85 23.09
CA ALA A 655 14.47 5.39 23.25
C ALA A 655 15.87 4.91 23.72
N LEU A 656 16.93 5.62 23.32
CA LEU A 656 18.33 5.36 23.72
C LEU A 656 18.71 6.03 25.06
N GLY A 657 17.81 6.77 25.71
CA GLY A 657 18.10 7.54 26.93
C GLY A 657 19.06 8.72 26.69
N LEU A 658 19.06 9.28 25.49
CA LEU A 658 19.86 10.43 25.09
C LEU A 658 18.96 11.66 24.90
N ASN A 659 19.45 12.83 25.31
CA ASN A 659 18.79 14.10 25.03
C ASN A 659 19.53 14.85 23.90
N PHE A 660 18.77 15.36 22.92
CA PHE A 660 19.34 16.09 21.79
C PHE A 660 20.11 17.35 22.21
N GLU A 661 19.59 18.11 23.17
CA GLU A 661 20.18 19.35 23.69
C GLU A 661 21.51 19.06 24.42
N GLU A 662 21.55 17.99 25.21
CA GLU A 662 22.77 17.54 25.89
C GLU A 662 23.86 17.11 24.88
N ILE A 663 23.47 16.48 23.77
CA ILE A 663 24.41 16.06 22.71
C ILE A 663 25.09 17.27 22.06
N ILE A 664 24.33 18.34 21.82
CA ILE A 664 24.83 19.56 21.15
C ILE A 664 25.47 20.57 22.11
N GLY A 665 25.47 20.28 23.42
CA GLY A 665 26.19 21.05 24.44
C GLY A 665 25.43 22.26 25.01
N LEU A 666 24.10 22.31 24.87
CA LEU A 666 23.27 23.30 25.58
C LEU A 666 23.14 22.89 27.05
N THR A 667 23.40 23.80 27.98
CA THR A 667 23.24 23.51 29.42
C THR A 667 21.77 23.54 29.83
N ARG A 668 21.37 22.73 30.83
CA ARG A 668 19.98 22.65 31.34
C ARG A 668 19.34 24.00 31.74
N LEU A 669 20.14 25.04 31.95
CA LEU A 669 19.68 26.40 32.26
C LEU A 669 19.25 27.18 31.02
N GLU A 670 19.91 26.96 29.87
CA GLU A 670 19.59 27.63 28.61
C GLU A 670 18.32 27.05 27.98
N SER A 671 18.02 25.75 28.19
CA SER A 671 16.79 25.13 27.71
C SER A 671 15.54 25.56 28.48
N PHE A 672 15.67 25.92 29.77
CA PHE A 672 14.56 26.43 30.58
C PHE A 672 14.18 27.88 30.26
N LEU A 673 15.11 28.68 29.72
CA LEU A 673 14.91 30.10 29.41
C LEU A 673 14.46 30.34 27.96
N GLY A 674 14.47 29.32 27.10
CA GLY A 674 14.13 29.39 25.67
C GLY A 674 12.76 28.86 25.27
N ALA A 675 11.83 28.66 26.22
CA ALA A 675 10.47 28.17 25.97
C ALA A 675 9.46 29.29 25.67
#